data_AF-A0A7X7FWU7-F1
#
_entry.id   AF-A0A7X7FWU7-F1
#
_cell.length_a   1.000
_cell.length_b   1.000
_cell.length_c   1.000
_cell.angle_alpha   90.00
_cell.angle_beta   90.00
_cell.angle_gamma   90.00
#
_symmetry.space_group_name_H-M   'P 1'
#
loop_
_entity.id
_entity.type
_entity.pdbx_description
1 polymer ?
#
loop_
_entity_poly.entity_id
_entity_poly.type
_entity_poly.pdbx_seq_one_letter_code
_entity_poly.pdbx_strand_id
1 'polypeptide(L)'
;MLKKISIIIIALIVSICNAYSQNVDKSFELKMNRGKQFIKNQTPQTITKYYHQQKARKPSIEQQTKLRGYMSLNQTCETKGQKSLELPNNRWFPGEFEEVQAILIAWEYFHVDTSFTYYSDPVNDTLGYYYDNQDELHIGPYFSIVDTSDLTRFPIIMAQIADAVQQGGAQVWINICNAQDSSVIKKYMQNQNMPLTNYRFFVNTNNAMWCRDYGPVGFYYGEDDSLAFLDLEYYGGRPMDDLIPIKIAEQSNIPVYTTGIEYEGGNILLDGAGSLFTSEQLYAENQDTYGQMYINDLGNIAFRTKTALSKQQINDSLTYLFNLSHLKALPVLKYDGGTGHIDLYASMWDENNFVFTQYPPELSNLKDYSISLKNVDTILSLYSYHGKKYRGCNIPLPRKDDASWYSSNFDYEEYTRTYSNSTFVNNVIIQPIFSNDEWGARIWDSRAINLMKRQFPGYTIIPIDIRGYEDEPYAGFDGTGGAIHCITKQIPAENPVRILHGSIQGYANEYNDTFPIEAQITNKSGIASASCFWRVKGQTNWTELPLLTDNDLLFKAEIIRDVNLLNDTIEYYISATSNNGKTITKPFTAPKGFYWFYHGKNASPEEPMDIYEILGITDNNTKNSTLKVENLFPNPANEMAQMVVSNNKKSPIYIKMVNMMGQSVYANTINVDDTSVIIQLHTASFSPGFYNIIISDNNGNRNVKKLIIQH
;
A
#
# COMPACT_ATOMS: atom_id res chain seq x y z
N MET A 1 -36.37 -4.68 58.04
CA MET A 1 -37.00 -5.59 57.07
C MET A 1 -36.64 -5.24 55.63
N LEU A 2 -36.86 -3.99 55.18
CA LEU A 2 -36.57 -3.50 53.82
C LEU A 2 -35.13 -3.76 53.33
N LYS A 3 -34.08 -3.48 54.13
CA LYS A 3 -32.68 -3.78 53.75
C LYS A 3 -32.39 -5.27 53.51
N LYS A 4 -33.03 -6.18 54.26
CA LYS A 4 -32.85 -7.64 54.08
C LYS A 4 -33.57 -8.14 52.81
N ILE A 5 -34.73 -7.56 52.50
CA ILE A 5 -35.48 -7.85 51.28
C ILE A 5 -34.71 -7.35 50.04
N SER A 6 -34.11 -6.16 50.08
CA SER A 6 -33.27 -5.66 48.98
C SER A 6 -32.02 -6.51 48.72
N ILE A 7 -31.36 -7.02 49.76
CA ILE A 7 -30.19 -7.91 49.59
C ILE A 7 -30.59 -9.25 48.98
N ILE A 8 -31.74 -9.82 49.38
CA ILE A 8 -32.25 -11.08 48.82
C ILE A 8 -32.66 -10.90 47.35
N ILE A 9 -33.30 -9.77 46.99
CA ILE A 9 -33.68 -9.47 45.61
C ILE A 9 -32.44 -9.30 44.73
N ILE A 10 -31.41 -8.58 45.20
CA ILE A 10 -30.15 -8.42 44.46
C ILE A 10 -29.45 -9.78 44.28
N ALA A 11 -29.39 -10.61 45.32
CA ALA A 11 -28.80 -11.95 45.24
C ALA A 11 -29.57 -12.87 44.28
N LEU A 12 -30.90 -12.77 44.25
CA LEU A 12 -31.77 -13.53 43.32
C LEU A 12 -31.55 -13.06 41.88
N ILE A 13 -31.50 -11.75 41.63
CA ILE A 13 -31.22 -11.18 40.30
C ILE A 13 -29.84 -11.62 39.81
N VAL A 14 -28.80 -11.52 40.65
CA VAL A 14 -27.45 -11.99 40.30
C VAL A 14 -27.44 -13.49 40.01
N SER A 15 -28.16 -14.30 40.78
CA SER A 15 -28.24 -15.74 40.56
C SER A 15 -28.98 -16.10 39.26
N ILE A 16 -30.06 -15.37 38.93
CA ILE A 16 -30.81 -15.54 37.68
C ILE A 16 -29.97 -15.09 36.49
N CYS A 17 -29.26 -13.96 36.58
CA CYS A 17 -28.33 -13.50 35.56
C CYS A 17 -27.19 -14.50 35.33
N ASN A 18 -26.63 -15.07 36.40
CA ASN A 18 -25.60 -16.11 36.29
C ASN A 18 -26.12 -17.40 35.65
N ALA A 19 -27.32 -17.86 36.03
CA ALA A 19 -27.93 -19.05 35.44
C ALA A 19 -28.29 -18.83 33.96
N TYR A 20 -28.77 -17.62 33.60
CA TYR A 20 -29.02 -17.24 32.22
C TYR A 20 -27.71 -17.20 31.40
N SER A 21 -26.67 -16.55 31.92
CA SER A 21 -25.33 -16.51 31.29
C SER A 21 -24.80 -17.93 31.04
N GLN A 22 -24.84 -18.81 32.04
CA GLN A 22 -24.38 -20.20 31.91
C GLN A 22 -25.16 -21.00 30.85
N ASN A 23 -26.47 -20.76 30.70
CA ASN A 23 -27.28 -21.42 29.68
C ASN A 23 -26.99 -20.87 28.27
N VAL A 24 -26.77 -19.56 28.14
CA VAL A 24 -26.34 -18.93 26.89
C VAL A 24 -24.99 -19.48 26.45
N ASP A 25 -24.03 -19.59 27.36
CA ASP A 25 -22.68 -20.13 27.08
C ASP A 25 -22.75 -21.60 26.63
N LYS A 26 -23.55 -22.44 27.29
CA LYS A 26 -23.76 -23.84 26.88
C LYS A 26 -24.41 -23.96 25.49
N SER A 27 -25.38 -23.10 25.19
CA SER A 27 -26.03 -23.07 23.88
C SER A 27 -25.06 -22.64 22.77
N PHE A 28 -24.22 -21.64 23.04
CA PHE A 28 -23.17 -21.21 22.13
C PHE A 28 -22.16 -22.33 21.87
N GLU A 29 -21.67 -22.99 22.93
CA GLU A 29 -20.71 -24.10 22.81
C GLU A 29 -21.27 -25.27 21.99
N LEU A 30 -22.54 -25.63 22.19
CA LEU A 30 -23.20 -26.68 21.40
C LEU A 30 -23.28 -26.31 19.91
N LYS A 31 -23.67 -25.07 19.59
CA LYS A 31 -23.74 -24.58 18.20
C LYS A 31 -22.35 -24.52 17.57
N MET A 32 -21.35 -24.01 18.28
CA MET A 32 -19.96 -23.96 17.84
C MET A 32 -19.42 -25.36 17.54
N ASN A 33 -19.71 -26.36 18.39
CA ASN A 33 -19.29 -27.75 18.15
C ASN A 33 -19.96 -28.36 16.91
N ARG A 34 -21.27 -28.12 16.70
CA ARG A 34 -21.97 -28.54 15.49
C ARG A 34 -21.40 -27.87 14.24
N GLY A 35 -21.11 -26.57 14.31
CA GLY A 35 -20.48 -25.82 13.24
C GLY A 35 -19.10 -26.37 12.87
N LYS A 36 -18.24 -26.60 13.86
CA LYS A 36 -16.92 -27.22 13.64
C LYS A 36 -17.03 -28.61 12.99
N GLN A 37 -18.02 -29.41 13.37
CA GLN A 37 -18.28 -30.70 12.71
C GLN A 37 -18.72 -30.54 11.26
N PHE A 38 -19.61 -29.58 10.98
CA PHE A 38 -20.04 -29.26 9.62
C PHE A 38 -18.84 -28.89 8.73
N ILE A 39 -17.97 -28.01 9.19
CA ILE A 39 -16.77 -27.58 8.47
C ILE A 39 -15.78 -28.72 8.27
N LYS A 40 -15.54 -29.54 9.31
CA LYS A 40 -14.65 -30.70 9.22
C LYS A 40 -15.09 -31.75 8.20
N ASN A 41 -16.39 -31.81 7.89
CA ASN A 41 -16.95 -32.76 6.93
C ASN A 41 -16.90 -32.24 5.47
N GLN A 42 -16.40 -31.03 5.23
CA GLN A 42 -16.30 -30.47 3.89
C GLN A 42 -15.04 -30.96 3.17
N THR A 43 -15.10 -31.04 1.84
CA THR A 43 -13.93 -31.32 1.02
C THR A 43 -13.05 -30.07 0.88
N PRO A 44 -11.73 -30.21 0.66
CA PRO A 44 -10.86 -29.07 0.37
C PRO A 44 -11.38 -28.20 -0.78
N GLN A 45 -11.85 -28.80 -1.87
CA GLN A 45 -12.41 -28.08 -3.01
C GLN A 45 -13.65 -27.24 -2.63
N THR A 46 -14.47 -27.73 -1.70
CA THR A 46 -15.63 -26.99 -1.20
C THR A 46 -15.20 -25.76 -0.39
N ILE A 47 -14.15 -25.90 0.43
CA ILE A 47 -13.58 -24.82 1.23
C ILE A 47 -12.89 -23.78 0.34
N THR A 48 -12.09 -24.20 -0.64
CA THR A 48 -11.48 -23.31 -1.63
C THR A 48 -12.56 -22.53 -2.38
N LYS A 49 -13.62 -23.21 -2.86
CA LYS A 49 -14.76 -22.55 -3.51
C LYS A 49 -15.44 -21.54 -2.59
N TYR A 50 -15.61 -21.87 -1.30
CA TYR A 50 -16.16 -20.93 -0.32
C TYR A 50 -15.33 -19.66 -0.23
N TYR A 51 -14.01 -19.77 -0.06
CA TYR A 51 -13.14 -18.59 0.05
C TYR A 51 -13.08 -17.78 -1.26
N HIS A 52 -12.91 -18.43 -2.41
CA HIS A 52 -12.83 -17.73 -3.70
C HIS A 52 -14.17 -17.14 -4.20
N GLN A 53 -15.32 -17.57 -3.67
CA GLN A 53 -16.63 -17.06 -4.11
C GLN A 53 -17.34 -16.23 -3.06
N GLN A 54 -17.40 -16.70 -1.82
CA GLN A 54 -18.11 -16.03 -0.73
C GLN A 54 -17.21 -15.04 0.01
N LYS A 55 -15.91 -15.30 0.09
CA LYS A 55 -14.91 -14.39 0.71
C LYS A 55 -14.12 -13.58 -0.31
N ALA A 56 -14.48 -13.65 -1.60
CA ALA A 56 -13.92 -12.79 -2.63
C ALA A 56 -14.07 -11.31 -2.24
N ARG A 57 -13.10 -10.48 -2.62
CA ARG A 57 -13.15 -9.04 -2.32
C ARG A 57 -14.42 -8.39 -2.87
N LYS A 58 -14.68 -8.59 -4.16
CA LYS A 58 -15.89 -8.15 -4.85
C LYS A 58 -16.86 -9.33 -5.06
N PRO A 59 -18.14 -9.20 -4.68
CA PRO A 59 -19.14 -10.20 -5.05
C PRO A 59 -19.27 -10.31 -6.56
N SER A 60 -19.41 -11.52 -7.10
CA SER A 60 -19.40 -11.74 -8.55
C SER A 60 -20.62 -11.10 -9.23
N ILE A 61 -20.46 -10.67 -10.48
CA ILE A 61 -21.55 -10.09 -11.28
C ILE A 61 -22.73 -11.07 -11.37
N GLU A 62 -22.45 -12.36 -11.48
CA GLU A 62 -23.45 -13.42 -11.51
C GLU A 62 -24.24 -13.50 -10.19
N GLN A 63 -23.54 -13.52 -9.05
CA GLN A 63 -24.19 -13.54 -7.72
C GLN A 63 -25.10 -12.32 -7.53
N GLN A 64 -24.63 -11.14 -7.90
CA GLN A 64 -25.40 -9.90 -7.76
C GLN A 64 -26.59 -9.83 -8.73
N THR A 65 -26.40 -10.27 -9.97
CA THR A 65 -27.48 -10.35 -10.98
C THR A 65 -28.55 -11.32 -10.53
N LYS A 66 -28.15 -12.48 -10.02
CA LYS A 66 -29.05 -13.50 -9.52
C LYS A 66 -29.85 -12.98 -8.34
N LEU A 67 -29.20 -12.40 -7.32
CA LEU A 67 -29.88 -11.77 -6.18
C LEU A 67 -30.95 -10.78 -6.64
N ARG A 68 -30.60 -9.91 -7.60
CA ARG A 68 -31.53 -8.93 -8.16
C ARG A 68 -32.70 -9.56 -8.91
N GLY A 69 -32.49 -10.71 -9.57
CA GLY A 69 -33.53 -11.46 -10.27
C GLY A 69 -34.65 -11.97 -9.36
N TYR A 70 -34.36 -12.20 -8.07
CA TYR A 70 -35.37 -12.61 -7.07
C TYR A 70 -36.14 -11.42 -6.45
N MET A 71 -35.77 -10.19 -6.78
CA MET A 71 -36.38 -8.99 -6.19
C MET A 71 -37.51 -8.42 -7.03
N SER A 72 -38.53 -7.89 -6.35
CA SER A 72 -39.55 -7.04 -6.94
C SER A 72 -39.03 -5.61 -7.17
N LEU A 73 -39.58 -4.91 -8.18
CA LEU A 73 -39.21 -3.52 -8.53
C LEU A 73 -39.27 -2.53 -7.35
N ASN A 74 -40.06 -2.83 -6.30
CA ASN A 74 -40.25 -1.97 -5.13
C ASN A 74 -39.13 -2.11 -4.06
N GLN A 75 -38.13 -2.98 -4.27
CA GLN A 75 -37.03 -3.24 -3.33
C GLN A 75 -35.75 -2.47 -3.67
N THR A 76 -35.81 -1.57 -4.66
CA THR A 76 -34.75 -0.60 -4.93
C THR A 76 -35.23 0.78 -4.52
N CYS A 77 -34.47 1.50 -3.70
CA CYS A 77 -34.77 2.90 -3.39
C CYS A 77 -33.61 3.80 -3.78
N GLU A 78 -33.93 4.93 -4.41
CA GLU A 78 -32.96 5.97 -4.74
C GLU A 78 -32.79 6.91 -3.54
N THR A 79 -31.57 7.08 -3.06
CA THR A 79 -31.25 8.09 -2.04
C THR A 79 -31.19 9.47 -2.69
N LYS A 80 -32.14 10.36 -2.36
CA LYS A 80 -32.17 11.74 -2.87
C LYS A 80 -31.51 12.71 -1.89
N GLY A 81 -30.47 13.40 -2.36
CA GLY A 81 -29.83 14.50 -1.65
C GLY A 81 -28.98 14.05 -0.47
N GLN A 82 -27.74 13.64 -0.72
CA GLN A 82 -26.73 13.57 0.34
C GLN A 82 -26.39 14.99 0.80
N LYS A 83 -26.48 15.24 2.11
CA LYS A 83 -25.96 16.47 2.71
C LYS A 83 -24.45 16.50 2.48
N SER A 84 -23.89 17.66 2.15
CA SER A 84 -22.43 17.82 2.05
C SER A 84 -21.77 17.41 3.36
N LEU A 85 -20.82 16.46 3.28
CA LEU A 85 -20.02 16.05 4.44
C LEU A 85 -19.11 17.22 4.84
N GLU A 86 -19.29 17.75 6.04
CA GLU A 86 -18.41 18.77 6.60
C GLU A 86 -17.27 18.10 7.35
N LEU A 87 -16.06 18.19 6.80
CA LEU A 87 -14.84 17.68 7.43
C LEU A 87 -14.12 18.79 8.23
N PRO A 88 -13.44 18.44 9.34
CA PRO A 88 -12.69 19.41 10.15
C PRO A 88 -11.52 20.00 9.36
N ASN A 89 -11.11 21.23 9.62
CA ASN A 89 -10.00 21.88 8.91
C ASN A 89 -8.61 21.27 9.24
N ASN A 90 -7.59 21.63 8.45
CA ASN A 90 -6.18 21.24 8.64
C ASN A 90 -5.98 19.72 8.68
N ARG A 91 -6.59 19.00 7.73
CA ARG A 91 -6.46 17.54 7.66
C ARG A 91 -5.14 17.14 7.03
N TRP A 92 -4.53 16.09 7.55
CA TRP A 92 -3.54 15.34 6.80
C TRP A 92 -3.74 13.84 6.98
N PHE A 93 -3.55 13.13 5.88
CA PHE A 93 -3.59 11.68 5.84
C PHE A 93 -2.14 11.18 5.80
N PRO A 94 -1.71 10.37 6.78
CA PRO A 94 -0.34 9.88 6.83
C PRO A 94 -0.04 8.93 5.67
N GLY A 95 1.22 8.89 5.25
CA GLY A 95 1.73 7.83 4.39
C GLY A 95 1.81 6.50 5.15
N GLU A 96 1.81 5.38 4.44
CA GLU A 96 1.85 4.04 5.07
C GLU A 96 3.15 3.74 5.81
N PHE A 97 4.20 4.51 5.53
CA PHE A 97 5.52 4.47 6.18
C PHE A 97 5.59 5.30 7.48
N GLU A 98 4.52 6.00 7.86
CA GLU A 98 4.45 6.76 9.12
C GLU A 98 4.09 5.87 10.32
N GLU A 99 4.24 6.42 11.52
CA GLU A 99 4.05 5.68 12.77
C GLU A 99 2.61 5.21 12.98
N VAL A 100 2.48 3.99 13.46
CA VAL A 100 1.19 3.35 13.75
C VAL A 100 1.12 2.91 15.21
N GLN A 101 -0.03 3.14 15.84
CA GLN A 101 -0.32 2.58 17.17
C GLN A 101 -0.86 1.17 17.09
N ALA A 102 -1.53 0.82 15.98
CA ALA A 102 -2.15 -0.48 15.81
C ALA A 102 -2.25 -0.88 14.34
N ILE A 103 -2.37 -2.18 14.10
CA ILE A 103 -2.81 -2.74 12.83
C ILE A 103 -4.12 -3.49 13.08
N LEU A 104 -5.15 -3.15 12.32
CA LEU A 104 -6.41 -3.90 12.27
C LEU A 104 -6.28 -5.06 11.29
N ILE A 105 -6.71 -6.24 11.75
CA ILE A 105 -6.97 -7.43 10.94
C ILE A 105 -8.39 -7.93 11.21
N ALA A 106 -8.98 -8.64 10.24
CA ALA A 106 -10.23 -9.36 10.44
C ALA A 106 -9.95 -10.86 10.49
N TRP A 107 -10.31 -11.51 11.60
CA TRP A 107 -10.18 -12.96 11.69
C TRP A 107 -11.26 -13.63 10.84
N GLU A 108 -10.93 -14.74 10.18
CA GLU A 108 -11.86 -15.38 9.25
C GLU A 108 -12.91 -16.27 9.91
N TYR A 109 -14.06 -16.35 9.25
CA TYR A 109 -15.24 -17.07 9.72
C TYR A 109 -15.91 -17.84 8.59
N PHE A 110 -16.42 -19.01 8.92
CA PHE A 110 -17.46 -19.66 8.14
C PHE A 110 -18.83 -19.23 8.65
N HIS A 111 -19.60 -18.56 7.80
CA HIS A 111 -20.99 -18.22 8.09
C HIS A 111 -21.89 -19.31 7.53
N VAL A 112 -22.74 -19.88 8.38
CA VAL A 112 -23.63 -21.00 8.04
C VAL A 112 -25.03 -20.76 8.55
N ASP A 113 -26.03 -21.31 7.88
CA ASP A 113 -27.39 -21.27 8.35
C ASP A 113 -27.56 -22.01 9.69
N THR A 114 -28.62 -21.71 10.45
CA THR A 114 -28.81 -22.33 11.79
C THR A 114 -29.07 -23.84 11.77
N SER A 115 -29.36 -24.45 10.62
CA SER A 115 -29.43 -25.91 10.49
C SER A 115 -28.06 -26.57 10.27
N PHE A 116 -27.02 -25.78 9.95
CA PHE A 116 -25.68 -26.24 9.58
C PHE A 116 -25.69 -27.10 8.31
N THR A 117 -26.36 -26.61 7.27
CA THR A 117 -26.49 -27.29 5.97
C THR A 117 -25.89 -26.45 4.84
N TYR A 118 -26.08 -25.13 4.87
CA TYR A 118 -25.67 -24.21 3.82
C TYR A 118 -24.76 -23.12 4.39
N TYR A 119 -23.76 -22.74 3.61
CA TYR A 119 -23.06 -21.48 3.83
C TYR A 119 -24.01 -20.32 3.58
N SER A 120 -23.96 -19.30 4.43
CA SER A 120 -24.83 -18.13 4.35
C SER A 120 -24.02 -16.85 4.40
N ASP A 121 -24.26 -15.89 3.51
CA ASP A 121 -23.57 -14.59 3.52
C ASP A 121 -24.36 -13.59 4.38
N PRO A 122 -23.75 -12.97 5.41
CA PRO A 122 -24.44 -12.01 6.27
C PRO A 122 -24.92 -10.75 5.52
N VAL A 123 -26.14 -10.30 5.82
CA VAL A 123 -26.68 -9.01 5.36
C VAL A 123 -26.81 -8.01 6.51
N ASN A 124 -27.08 -8.51 7.72
CA ASN A 124 -27.00 -7.76 8.97
C ASN A 124 -26.49 -8.66 10.12
N ASP A 125 -26.46 -8.15 11.35
CA ASP A 125 -25.98 -8.91 12.53
C ASP A 125 -26.82 -10.16 12.88
N THR A 126 -28.01 -10.34 12.26
CA THR A 126 -28.95 -11.42 12.58
C THR A 126 -29.37 -12.28 11.40
N LEU A 127 -29.37 -11.73 10.18
CA LEU A 127 -29.87 -12.36 8.97
C LEU A 127 -28.78 -12.44 7.91
N GLY A 128 -28.71 -13.59 7.28
CA GLY A 128 -27.90 -13.85 6.09
C GLY A 128 -28.77 -14.48 5.02
N TYR A 129 -28.17 -14.68 3.84
CA TYR A 129 -28.84 -15.37 2.74
C TYR A 129 -28.01 -16.52 2.20
N TYR A 130 -28.67 -17.47 1.54
CA TYR A 130 -28.03 -18.54 0.80
C TYR A 130 -28.94 -19.04 -0.32
N TYR A 131 -28.36 -19.81 -1.25
CA TYR A 131 -29.10 -20.56 -2.25
C TYR A 131 -29.08 -22.03 -1.89
N ASP A 132 -30.23 -22.70 -1.95
CA ASP A 132 -30.28 -24.14 -1.76
C ASP A 132 -29.86 -24.92 -3.03
N ASN A 133 -29.99 -26.25 -3.00
CA ASN A 133 -29.60 -27.11 -4.11
C ASN A 133 -30.54 -26.98 -5.33
N GLN A 134 -31.71 -26.35 -5.17
CA GLN A 134 -32.68 -26.05 -6.21
C GLN A 134 -32.53 -24.63 -6.75
N ASP A 135 -31.48 -23.92 -6.30
CA ASP A 135 -31.19 -22.54 -6.67
C ASP A 135 -32.19 -21.52 -6.11
N GLU A 136 -32.98 -21.88 -5.08
CA GLU A 136 -33.92 -20.96 -4.44
C GLU A 136 -33.22 -20.10 -3.38
N LEU A 137 -33.55 -18.81 -3.35
CA LEU A 137 -33.00 -17.85 -2.38
C LEU A 137 -33.71 -17.99 -1.03
N HIS A 138 -32.92 -18.20 0.03
CA HIS A 138 -33.39 -18.22 1.42
C HIS A 138 -32.77 -17.08 2.21
N ILE A 139 -33.57 -16.45 3.07
CA ILE A 139 -33.13 -15.42 4.03
C ILE A 139 -33.48 -15.92 5.42
N GLY A 140 -32.50 -15.95 6.31
CA GLY A 140 -32.71 -16.49 7.65
C GLY A 140 -31.57 -16.24 8.61
N PRO A 141 -31.73 -16.66 9.87
CA PRO A 141 -30.66 -16.55 10.84
C PRO A 141 -29.47 -17.43 10.47
N TYR A 142 -28.28 -16.91 10.71
CA TYR A 142 -27.01 -17.60 10.51
C TYR A 142 -26.21 -17.70 11.82
N PHE A 143 -25.11 -18.44 11.76
CA PHE A 143 -24.14 -18.58 12.83
C PHE A 143 -22.72 -18.46 12.24
N SER A 144 -21.86 -17.67 12.89
CA SER A 144 -20.46 -17.49 12.48
C SER A 144 -19.55 -18.42 13.27
N ILE A 145 -18.78 -19.24 12.56
CA ILE A 145 -17.82 -20.19 13.12
C ILE A 145 -16.41 -19.66 12.85
N VAL A 146 -15.69 -19.30 13.91
CA VAL A 146 -14.31 -18.80 13.80
C VAL A 146 -13.41 -19.87 13.16
N ASP A 147 -12.68 -19.51 12.10
CA ASP A 147 -11.73 -20.42 11.47
C ASP A 147 -10.46 -20.50 12.30
N THR A 148 -10.27 -21.65 12.94
CA THR A 148 -9.05 -22.04 13.65
C THR A 148 -8.67 -23.46 13.26
N SER A 149 -9.12 -23.89 12.08
CA SER A 149 -8.90 -25.22 11.53
C SER A 149 -7.60 -25.29 10.74
N ASP A 150 -7.14 -26.50 10.45
CA ASP A 150 -6.01 -26.76 9.57
C ASP A 150 -6.48 -27.10 8.13
N LEU A 151 -7.73 -26.77 7.78
CA LEU A 151 -8.26 -26.99 6.42
C LEU A 151 -7.73 -25.95 5.43
N THR A 152 -7.34 -24.78 5.93
CA THR A 152 -6.74 -23.70 5.15
C THR A 152 -5.58 -23.11 5.92
N ARG A 153 -4.76 -22.33 5.22
CA ARG A 153 -3.67 -21.57 5.85
C ARG A 153 -4.09 -20.19 6.34
N PHE A 154 -5.34 -19.76 6.13
CA PHE A 154 -5.80 -18.44 6.60
C PHE A 154 -5.56 -18.23 8.11
N PRO A 155 -5.89 -19.17 9.02
CA PRO A 155 -5.69 -18.95 10.45
C PRO A 155 -4.21 -18.79 10.84
N ILE A 156 -3.31 -19.58 10.26
CA ILE A 156 -1.87 -19.48 10.57
C ILE A 156 -1.26 -18.20 9.97
N ILE A 157 -1.69 -17.79 8.77
CA ILE A 157 -1.25 -16.52 8.16
C ILE A 157 -1.69 -15.34 9.03
N MET A 158 -2.94 -15.30 9.49
CA MET A 158 -3.45 -14.26 10.40
C MET A 158 -2.68 -14.26 11.73
N ALA A 159 -2.36 -15.44 12.28
CA ALA A 159 -1.55 -15.57 13.48
C ALA A 159 -0.13 -15.01 13.30
N GLN A 160 0.53 -15.33 12.17
CA GLN A 160 1.86 -14.82 11.85
C GLN A 160 1.86 -13.29 11.65
N ILE A 161 0.82 -12.74 11.01
CA ILE A 161 0.65 -11.29 10.88
C ILE A 161 0.49 -10.66 12.26
N ALA A 162 -0.38 -11.22 13.11
CA ALA A 162 -0.58 -10.71 14.47
C ALA A 162 0.71 -10.73 15.30
N ASP A 163 1.55 -11.75 15.18
CA ASP A 163 2.87 -11.76 15.82
C ASP A 163 3.81 -10.70 15.24
N ALA A 164 3.89 -10.61 13.90
CA ALA A 164 4.74 -9.63 13.21
C ALA A 164 4.37 -8.18 13.58
N VAL A 165 3.08 -7.87 13.74
CA VAL A 165 2.60 -6.57 14.22
C VAL A 165 3.11 -6.26 15.63
N GLN A 166 3.09 -7.24 16.54
CA GLN A 166 3.62 -7.06 17.90
C GLN A 166 5.13 -6.80 17.88
N GLN A 167 5.88 -7.46 16.98
CA GLN A 167 7.31 -7.22 16.82
C GLN A 167 7.62 -5.79 16.33
N GLY A 168 6.69 -5.14 15.62
CA GLY A 168 6.75 -3.72 15.26
C GLY A 168 6.32 -2.76 16.38
N GLY A 169 5.97 -3.28 17.56
CA GLY A 169 5.57 -2.46 18.72
C GLY A 169 4.15 -1.88 18.63
N ALA A 170 3.35 -2.30 17.65
CA ALA A 170 1.97 -1.84 17.48
C ALA A 170 0.98 -2.83 18.13
N GLN A 171 -0.17 -2.33 18.59
CA GLN A 171 -1.27 -3.16 19.06
C GLN A 171 -1.92 -3.91 17.89
N VAL A 172 -2.34 -5.15 18.12
CA VAL A 172 -3.08 -5.93 17.13
C VAL A 172 -4.56 -5.74 17.41
N TRP A 173 -5.24 -5.01 16.53
CA TRP A 173 -6.69 -4.87 16.54
C TRP A 173 -7.29 -6.03 15.73
N ILE A 174 -8.19 -6.80 16.33
CA ILE A 174 -8.76 -7.99 15.69
C ILE A 174 -10.29 -7.86 15.66
N ASN A 175 -10.85 -7.77 14.47
CA ASN A 175 -12.29 -7.90 14.28
C ASN A 175 -12.72 -9.37 14.40
N ILE A 176 -13.73 -9.63 15.24
CA ILE A 176 -14.30 -10.96 15.50
C ILE A 176 -15.83 -10.92 15.49
N CYS A 177 -16.50 -11.99 15.07
CA CYS A 177 -17.97 -12.02 15.01
C CYS A 177 -18.62 -12.18 16.39
N ASN A 178 -18.01 -12.93 17.32
CA ASN A 178 -18.56 -13.14 18.67
C ASN A 178 -17.51 -12.87 19.74
N ALA A 179 -17.91 -12.31 20.89
CA ALA A 179 -17.00 -12.01 21.99
C ALA A 179 -16.24 -13.25 22.50
N GLN A 180 -16.91 -14.41 22.53
CA GLN A 180 -16.35 -15.70 22.97
C GLN A 180 -15.18 -16.16 22.09
N ASP A 181 -15.13 -15.75 20.82
CA ASP A 181 -14.10 -16.19 19.86
C ASP A 181 -12.71 -15.66 20.21
N SER A 182 -12.63 -14.56 20.98
CA SER A 182 -11.35 -14.07 21.53
C SER A 182 -10.59 -15.13 22.33
N SER A 183 -11.30 -16.01 23.05
CA SER A 183 -10.67 -17.10 23.81
C SER A 183 -10.25 -18.25 22.90
N VAL A 184 -11.00 -18.52 21.83
CA VAL A 184 -10.68 -19.55 20.84
C VAL A 184 -9.43 -19.16 20.05
N ILE A 185 -9.36 -17.90 19.60
CA ILE A 185 -8.21 -17.34 18.89
C ILE A 185 -6.98 -17.34 19.80
N LYS A 186 -7.07 -16.87 21.05
CA LYS A 186 -5.95 -16.92 22.00
C LYS A 186 -5.44 -18.35 22.23
N LYS A 187 -6.33 -19.32 22.33
CA LYS A 187 -5.94 -20.73 22.44
C LYS A 187 -5.24 -21.23 21.17
N TYR A 188 -5.72 -20.84 19.99
CA TYR A 188 -5.04 -21.14 18.73
C TYR A 188 -3.64 -20.52 18.69
N MET A 189 -3.50 -19.22 18.99
CA MET A 189 -2.22 -18.52 19.09
C MET A 189 -1.26 -19.23 20.06
N GLN A 190 -1.74 -19.63 21.23
CA GLN A 190 -0.95 -20.38 22.21
C GLN A 190 -0.43 -21.71 21.64
N ASN A 191 -1.28 -22.45 20.94
CA ASN A 191 -0.89 -23.72 20.30
C ASN A 191 0.13 -23.51 19.18
N GLN A 192 0.10 -22.36 18.50
CA GLN A 192 1.10 -21.95 17.51
C GLN A 192 2.36 -21.32 18.13
N ASN A 193 2.48 -21.33 19.46
CA ASN A 193 3.56 -20.69 20.22
C ASN A 193 3.70 -19.18 20.00
N MET A 194 2.59 -18.50 19.70
CA MET A 194 2.55 -17.05 19.50
C MET A 194 2.25 -16.30 20.80
N PRO A 195 2.74 -15.04 20.96
CA PRO A 195 2.47 -14.23 22.15
C PRO A 195 0.98 -13.97 22.34
N LEU A 196 0.50 -13.91 23.59
CA LEU A 196 -0.90 -13.63 23.93
C LEU A 196 -1.16 -12.17 24.36
N THR A 197 -0.17 -11.31 24.10
CA THR A 197 -0.15 -9.91 24.54
C THR A 197 -0.68 -8.98 23.46
N ASN A 198 -0.91 -7.72 23.83
CA ASN A 198 -1.14 -6.62 22.88
C ASN A 198 -2.30 -6.83 21.87
N TYR A 199 -3.31 -7.62 22.23
CA TYR A 199 -4.53 -7.81 21.46
C TYR A 199 -5.66 -6.90 21.96
N ARG A 200 -6.35 -6.24 21.02
CA ARG A 200 -7.65 -5.59 21.24
C ARG A 200 -8.67 -6.21 20.29
N PHE A 201 -9.73 -6.80 20.84
CA PHE A 201 -10.77 -7.44 20.05
C PHE A 201 -11.97 -6.51 19.88
N PHE A 202 -12.53 -6.48 18.68
CA PHE A 202 -13.73 -5.73 18.31
C PHE A 202 -14.80 -6.71 17.83
N VAL A 203 -16.01 -6.63 18.38
CA VAL A 203 -17.06 -7.63 18.12
C VAL A 203 -18.00 -7.11 17.05
N ASN A 204 -17.74 -7.47 15.79
CA ASN A 204 -18.56 -7.11 14.64
C ASN A 204 -18.58 -8.26 13.62
N THR A 205 -19.77 -8.61 13.12
CA THR A 205 -19.87 -9.42 11.92
C THR A 205 -19.26 -8.66 10.73
N ASN A 206 -18.48 -9.36 9.92
CA ASN A 206 -17.98 -8.94 8.61
C ASN A 206 -18.36 -9.98 7.55
N ASN A 207 -18.29 -9.60 6.26
CA ASN A 207 -18.45 -10.53 5.14
C ASN A 207 -17.11 -11.20 4.77
N ALA A 208 -16.00 -10.44 4.73
CA ALA A 208 -14.69 -10.94 4.27
C ALA A 208 -13.47 -10.33 4.99
N MET A 209 -12.27 -10.87 4.74
CA MET A 209 -11.00 -10.50 5.42
C MET A 209 -10.38 -9.16 4.97
N TRP A 210 -10.88 -8.55 3.90
CA TRP A 210 -10.22 -7.46 3.15
C TRP A 210 -10.25 -6.10 3.86
N CYS A 211 -9.86 -6.06 5.12
CA CYS A 211 -9.97 -4.87 5.97
C CYS A 211 -9.08 -3.71 5.53
N ARG A 212 -8.13 -3.93 4.61
CA ARG A 212 -7.48 -2.82 3.88
C ARG A 212 -8.52 -1.95 3.19
N ASP A 213 -9.44 -2.60 2.49
CA ASP A 213 -10.34 -1.96 1.54
C ASP A 213 -11.47 -1.26 2.25
N TYR A 214 -12.16 -1.97 3.13
CA TYR A 214 -13.30 -1.43 3.88
C TYR A 214 -12.92 -0.80 5.21
N GLY A 215 -11.71 -1.02 5.73
CA GLY A 215 -11.35 -0.55 7.08
C GLY A 215 -11.20 0.97 7.18
N PRO A 216 -11.24 1.53 8.40
CA PRO A 216 -11.24 2.98 8.62
C PRO A 216 -9.96 3.62 8.09
N VAL A 217 -10.09 4.67 7.28
CA VAL A 217 -8.93 5.46 6.82
C VAL A 217 -8.62 6.51 7.88
N GLY A 218 -7.53 6.33 8.63
CA GLY A 218 -7.12 7.27 9.66
C GLY A 218 -6.52 8.56 9.11
N PHE A 219 -6.90 9.69 9.70
CA PHE A 219 -6.33 11.00 9.40
C PHE A 219 -6.27 11.87 10.64
N TYR A 220 -5.36 12.83 10.65
CA TYR A 220 -5.28 13.82 11.71
C TYR A 220 -5.89 15.14 11.27
N TYR A 221 -6.37 15.94 12.23
CA TYR A 221 -6.99 17.23 11.97
C TYR A 221 -6.80 18.22 13.12
N GLY A 222 -7.08 19.50 12.83
CA GLY A 222 -7.02 20.59 13.81
C GLY A 222 -5.60 20.93 14.24
N GLU A 223 -5.48 21.77 15.27
CA GLU A 223 -4.19 22.19 15.85
C GLU A 223 -3.69 21.20 16.92
N ASP A 224 -4.57 20.32 17.39
CA ASP A 224 -4.31 19.34 18.46
C ASP A 224 -3.88 17.95 17.94
N ASP A 225 -3.52 17.82 16.66
CA ASP A 225 -3.24 16.55 15.98
C ASP A 225 -4.29 15.47 16.32
N SER A 226 -5.57 15.85 16.30
CA SER A 226 -6.65 14.95 16.70
C SER A 226 -6.84 13.87 15.64
N LEU A 227 -7.04 12.62 16.06
CA LEU A 227 -7.26 11.49 15.15
C LEU A 227 -8.75 11.30 14.86
N ALA A 228 -9.09 11.09 13.59
CA ALA A 228 -10.41 10.66 13.15
C ALA A 228 -10.30 9.61 12.05
N PHE A 229 -11.41 8.95 11.76
CA PHE A 229 -11.56 8.01 10.67
C PHE A 229 -12.42 8.61 9.55
N LEU A 230 -12.01 8.37 8.32
CA LEU A 230 -12.84 8.52 7.13
C LEU A 230 -13.35 7.14 6.75
N ASP A 231 -14.67 7.05 6.61
CA ASP A 231 -15.42 5.87 6.20
C ASP A 231 -15.91 6.07 4.77
N LEU A 232 -15.44 5.19 3.88
CA LEU A 232 -15.71 5.20 2.44
C LEU A 232 -16.74 4.11 2.16
N GLU A 233 -17.65 4.35 1.22
CA GLU A 233 -18.61 3.31 0.83
C GLU A 233 -17.86 2.14 0.18
N TYR A 234 -18.09 0.95 0.69
CA TYR A 234 -17.56 -0.31 0.17
C TYR A 234 -18.60 -1.01 -0.73
N TYR A 235 -18.16 -2.05 -1.45
CA TYR A 235 -18.97 -2.71 -2.46
C TYR A 235 -20.40 -3.01 -2.01
N GLY A 236 -21.35 -2.72 -2.89
CA GLY A 236 -22.77 -2.84 -2.60
C GLY A 236 -23.23 -4.19 -2.03
N GLY A 237 -22.60 -5.31 -2.42
CA GLY A 237 -22.92 -6.64 -1.88
C GLY A 237 -22.17 -7.03 -0.60
N ARG A 238 -21.50 -6.10 0.08
CA ARG A 238 -20.69 -6.33 1.29
C ARG A 238 -21.12 -5.44 2.47
N PRO A 239 -22.40 -5.48 2.89
CA PRO A 239 -22.94 -4.53 3.85
C PRO A 239 -22.34 -4.65 5.25
N MET A 240 -21.82 -5.82 5.63
CA MET A 240 -21.22 -5.99 6.95
C MET A 240 -19.79 -5.48 7.00
N ASP A 241 -19.04 -5.61 5.91
CA ASP A 241 -17.71 -5.02 5.76
C ASP A 241 -17.78 -3.49 5.77
N ASP A 242 -18.74 -2.92 5.03
CA ASP A 242 -18.98 -1.48 4.93
C ASP A 242 -19.29 -0.80 6.28
N LEU A 243 -19.86 -1.54 7.24
CA LEU A 243 -20.16 -1.01 8.58
C LEU A 243 -18.97 -1.07 9.54
N ILE A 244 -17.86 -1.74 9.18
CA ILE A 244 -16.73 -1.94 10.09
C ILE A 244 -16.10 -0.62 10.54
N PRO A 245 -15.80 0.37 9.67
CA PRO A 245 -15.23 1.65 10.12
C PRO A 245 -16.04 2.32 11.20
N ILE A 246 -17.37 2.38 11.04
CA ILE A 246 -18.30 2.99 12.00
C ILE A 246 -18.26 2.25 13.34
N LYS A 247 -18.34 0.92 13.31
CA LYS A 247 -18.35 0.10 14.54
C LYS A 247 -17.00 0.16 15.27
N ILE A 248 -15.88 0.15 14.53
CA ILE A 248 -14.54 0.30 15.11
C ILE A 248 -14.38 1.70 15.71
N ALA A 249 -14.84 2.75 15.02
CA ALA A 249 -14.81 4.12 15.51
C ALA A 249 -15.54 4.28 16.85
N GLU A 250 -16.78 3.77 16.93
CA GLU A 250 -17.59 3.78 18.15
C GLU A 250 -16.88 3.05 19.31
N GLN A 251 -16.38 1.83 19.06
CA GLN A 251 -15.71 1.01 20.08
C GLN A 251 -14.33 1.54 20.46
N SER A 252 -13.69 2.34 19.61
CA SER A 252 -12.40 2.98 19.85
C SER A 252 -12.49 4.40 20.41
N ASN A 253 -13.69 4.98 20.43
CA ASN A 253 -13.92 6.39 20.78
C ASN A 253 -13.11 7.34 19.89
N ILE A 254 -12.99 7.00 18.60
CA ILE A 254 -12.38 7.84 17.56
C ILE A 254 -13.51 8.37 16.68
N PRO A 255 -13.60 9.69 16.42
CA PRO A 255 -14.61 10.24 15.52
C PRO A 255 -14.54 9.62 14.12
N VAL A 256 -15.70 9.42 13.47
CA VAL A 256 -15.79 8.91 12.09
C VAL A 256 -16.63 9.82 11.22
N TYR A 257 -16.21 9.99 9.97
CA TYR A 257 -16.89 10.74 8.93
C TYR A 257 -17.19 9.81 7.75
N THR A 258 -18.47 9.59 7.46
CA THR A 258 -18.92 8.68 6.40
C THR A 258 -19.27 9.44 5.13
N THR A 259 -18.83 8.91 3.97
CA THR A 259 -19.14 9.44 2.63
C THR A 259 -19.75 8.36 1.75
N GLY A 260 -20.55 8.78 0.74
CA GLY A 260 -21.07 7.88 -0.29
C GLY A 260 -20.14 7.70 -1.50
N ILE A 261 -18.87 8.07 -1.39
CA ILE A 261 -17.88 7.79 -2.43
C ILE A 261 -17.48 6.32 -2.31
N GLU A 262 -17.75 5.54 -3.35
CA GLU A 262 -17.31 4.15 -3.43
C GLU A 262 -15.80 4.12 -3.65
N TYR A 263 -15.04 3.63 -2.66
CA TYR A 263 -13.59 3.62 -2.78
C TYR A 263 -12.92 2.67 -1.79
N GLU A 264 -11.92 1.95 -2.27
CA GLU A 264 -11.25 0.89 -1.55
C GLU A 264 -9.86 1.32 -1.09
N GLY A 265 -9.54 1.04 0.17
CA GLY A 265 -8.23 1.34 0.74
C GLY A 265 -7.02 0.75 0.00
N GLY A 266 -7.12 -0.40 -0.66
CA GLY A 266 -6.01 -0.94 -1.48
C GLY A 266 -5.72 -0.10 -2.73
N ASN A 267 -6.65 0.77 -3.12
CA ASN A 267 -6.47 1.71 -4.21
C ASN A 267 -6.06 3.12 -3.75
N ILE A 268 -5.70 3.28 -2.47
CA ILE A 268 -5.22 4.52 -1.86
C ILE A 268 -3.73 4.41 -1.58
N LEU A 269 -2.90 5.15 -2.32
CA LEU A 269 -1.48 5.29 -2.02
C LEU A 269 -1.13 6.77 -1.82
N LEU A 270 -0.92 7.16 -0.56
CA LEU A 270 -0.64 8.53 -0.15
C LEU A 270 0.86 8.73 0.07
N ASP A 271 1.38 9.87 -0.39
CA ASP A 271 2.74 10.30 -0.10
C ASP A 271 2.91 10.88 1.31
N GLY A 272 1.82 10.95 2.10
CA GLY A 272 1.81 11.60 3.39
C GLY A 272 2.04 13.11 3.34
N ALA A 273 2.06 13.75 2.17
CA ALA A 273 2.34 15.16 1.91
C ALA A 273 1.33 15.84 0.97
N GLY A 274 0.17 15.21 0.76
CA GLY A 274 -0.97 15.77 0.02
C GLY A 274 -1.08 15.29 -1.42
N SER A 275 -0.34 14.26 -1.84
CA SER A 275 -0.53 13.57 -3.11
C SER A 275 -1.20 12.20 -2.90
N LEU A 276 -2.20 11.90 -3.72
CA LEU A 276 -2.83 10.59 -3.81
C LEU A 276 -2.57 9.96 -5.17
N PHE A 277 -2.03 8.75 -5.17
CA PHE A 277 -1.93 7.86 -6.32
C PHE A 277 -2.99 6.78 -6.21
N THR A 278 -3.73 6.57 -7.29
CA THR A 278 -4.86 5.65 -7.36
C THR A 278 -5.01 5.11 -8.78
N SER A 279 -5.96 4.22 -9.03
CA SER A 279 -6.29 3.73 -10.37
C SER A 279 -7.63 4.27 -10.89
N GLU A 280 -7.81 4.23 -12.21
CA GLU A 280 -9.07 4.60 -12.86
C GLU A 280 -10.24 3.67 -12.51
N GLN A 281 -10.01 2.59 -11.73
CA GLN A 281 -11.05 1.68 -11.25
C GLN A 281 -12.10 2.43 -10.44
N LEU A 282 -11.67 3.42 -9.65
CA LEU A 282 -12.54 4.24 -8.82
C LEU A 282 -13.69 4.87 -9.63
N TYR A 283 -13.46 5.20 -10.92
CA TYR A 283 -14.49 5.80 -11.77
C TYR A 283 -15.58 4.81 -12.16
N ALA A 284 -15.23 3.53 -12.31
CA ALA A 284 -16.18 2.47 -12.66
C ALA A 284 -17.06 2.09 -11.47
N GLU A 285 -16.48 2.05 -10.26
CA GLU A 285 -17.23 1.70 -9.04
C GLU A 285 -18.26 2.80 -8.70
N ASN A 286 -17.90 4.07 -8.83
CA ASN A 286 -18.82 5.19 -8.58
C ASN A 286 -19.91 5.41 -9.67
N GLN A 287 -20.13 4.43 -10.55
CA GLN A 287 -21.31 4.39 -11.42
C GLN A 287 -22.55 3.80 -10.71
N ASP A 288 -22.39 3.34 -9.45
CA ASP A 288 -23.46 2.76 -8.63
C ASP A 288 -24.26 1.68 -9.37
N THR A 289 -23.53 0.76 -10.04
CA THR A 289 -24.17 -0.28 -10.85
C THR A 289 -25.01 -1.24 -9.97
N TYR A 290 -24.63 -1.38 -8.70
CA TYR A 290 -25.13 -2.43 -7.82
C TYR A 290 -25.87 -1.95 -6.58
N GLY A 291 -25.64 -0.72 -6.10
CA GLY A 291 -26.25 -0.21 -4.88
C GLY A 291 -25.87 -0.97 -3.61
N GLN A 292 -26.07 -0.34 -2.46
CA GLN A 292 -25.78 -0.91 -1.15
C GLN A 292 -26.91 -1.85 -0.69
N MET A 293 -26.54 -3.11 -0.44
CA MET A 293 -27.46 -4.16 0.02
C MET A 293 -27.89 -3.92 1.48
N TYR A 294 -29.15 -4.18 1.81
CA TYR A 294 -29.67 -4.13 3.18
C TYR A 294 -30.92 -5.02 3.33
N ILE A 295 -31.38 -5.21 4.57
CA ILE A 295 -32.68 -5.81 4.87
C ILE A 295 -33.71 -4.69 5.09
N ASN A 296 -34.80 -4.72 4.33
CA ASN A 296 -35.90 -3.75 4.49
C ASN A 296 -36.86 -4.12 5.64
N ASP A 297 -37.82 -3.24 5.92
CA ASP A 297 -38.79 -3.41 7.02
C ASP A 297 -39.68 -4.67 6.91
N LEU A 298 -39.71 -5.30 5.72
CA LEU A 298 -40.44 -6.55 5.46
C LEU A 298 -39.57 -7.80 5.63
N GLY A 299 -38.30 -7.65 6.02
CA GLY A 299 -37.34 -8.75 6.18
C GLY A 299 -36.76 -9.27 4.86
N ASN A 300 -36.92 -8.53 3.76
CA ASN A 300 -36.40 -8.92 2.45
C ASN A 300 -35.09 -8.18 2.14
N ILE A 301 -34.25 -8.79 1.30
CA ILE A 301 -33.09 -8.10 0.71
C ILE A 301 -33.59 -6.98 -0.22
N ALA A 302 -32.95 -5.83 -0.10
CA ALA A 302 -33.19 -4.62 -0.87
C ALA A 302 -31.86 -3.90 -1.16
N PHE A 303 -31.86 -2.98 -2.12
CA PHE A 303 -30.67 -2.22 -2.51
C PHE A 303 -30.95 -0.71 -2.49
N ARG A 304 -29.99 0.06 -1.95
CA ARG A 304 -29.99 1.52 -1.97
C ARG A 304 -29.07 1.99 -3.09
N THR A 305 -29.61 2.75 -4.03
CA THR A 305 -28.84 3.30 -5.14
C THR A 305 -28.67 4.81 -4.98
N LYS A 306 -27.54 5.33 -5.42
CA LYS A 306 -27.18 6.75 -5.52
C LYS A 306 -27.01 7.16 -6.98
N THR A 307 -26.99 8.47 -7.22
CA THR A 307 -26.74 8.99 -8.56
C THR A 307 -25.28 8.73 -8.97
N ALA A 308 -25.08 8.13 -10.14
CA ALA A 308 -23.76 7.91 -10.72
C ALA A 308 -22.96 9.22 -10.81
N LEU A 309 -21.69 9.17 -10.43
CA LEU A 309 -20.82 10.34 -10.39
C LEU A 309 -19.98 10.45 -11.67
N SER A 310 -19.79 11.68 -12.14
CA SER A 310 -18.81 11.97 -13.20
C SER A 310 -17.39 11.93 -12.67
N LYS A 311 -16.40 11.68 -13.55
CA LYS A 311 -14.97 11.69 -13.19
C LYS A 311 -14.55 12.97 -12.45
N GLN A 312 -15.08 14.13 -12.87
CA GLN A 312 -14.77 15.40 -12.23
C GLN A 312 -15.32 15.46 -10.80
N GLN A 313 -16.58 15.07 -10.59
CA GLN A 313 -17.18 15.05 -9.25
C GLN A 313 -16.43 14.10 -8.31
N ILE A 314 -15.96 12.96 -8.82
CA ILE A 314 -15.19 12.01 -8.02
C ILE A 314 -13.82 12.62 -7.66
N ASN A 315 -13.11 13.21 -8.62
CA ASN A 315 -11.83 13.87 -8.37
C ASN A 315 -11.95 15.04 -7.39
N ASP A 316 -12.99 15.87 -7.52
CA ASP A 316 -13.27 16.98 -6.60
C ASP A 316 -13.58 16.45 -5.20
N SER A 317 -14.34 15.35 -5.10
CA SER A 317 -14.66 14.70 -3.83
C SER A 317 -13.41 14.15 -3.17
N LEU A 318 -12.55 13.41 -3.89
CA LEU A 318 -11.29 12.90 -3.33
C LEU A 318 -10.35 14.03 -2.90
N THR A 319 -10.25 15.09 -3.72
CA THR A 319 -9.44 16.27 -3.40
C THR A 319 -9.91 16.92 -2.09
N TYR A 320 -11.22 17.08 -1.92
CA TYR A 320 -11.80 17.60 -0.69
C TYR A 320 -11.62 16.65 0.50
N LEU A 321 -12.02 15.38 0.37
CA LEU A 321 -12.01 14.38 1.43
C LEU A 321 -10.60 14.19 2.01
N PHE A 322 -9.62 13.98 1.13
CA PHE A 322 -8.23 13.70 1.49
C PHE A 322 -7.37 14.97 1.67
N ASN A 323 -7.94 16.16 1.46
CA ASN A 323 -7.23 17.44 1.50
C ASN A 323 -5.99 17.45 0.57
N LEU A 324 -6.19 17.07 -0.69
CA LEU A 324 -5.11 16.85 -1.65
C LEU A 324 -4.67 18.13 -2.34
N SER A 325 -3.36 18.24 -2.57
CA SER A 325 -2.77 19.16 -3.54
C SER A 325 -2.58 18.51 -4.91
N HIS A 326 -2.45 17.18 -4.95
CA HIS A 326 -2.29 16.41 -6.17
C HIS A 326 -3.09 15.10 -6.13
N LEU A 327 -3.80 14.80 -7.21
CA LEU A 327 -4.48 13.53 -7.42
C LEU A 327 -4.03 12.94 -8.74
N LYS A 328 -3.58 11.68 -8.72
CA LYS A 328 -3.19 10.93 -9.90
C LYS A 328 -3.90 9.59 -10.00
N ALA A 329 -4.92 9.52 -10.86
CA ALA A 329 -5.50 8.25 -11.31
C ALA A 329 -4.69 7.64 -12.47
N LEU A 330 -4.37 6.36 -12.36
CA LEU A 330 -3.54 5.58 -13.27
C LEU A 330 -4.37 4.49 -13.98
N PRO A 331 -4.04 4.13 -15.23
CA PRO A 331 -4.66 2.99 -15.91
C PRO A 331 -4.73 1.71 -15.05
N VAL A 332 -5.88 1.03 -15.11
CA VAL A 332 -6.20 -0.18 -14.34
C VAL A 332 -5.46 -1.41 -14.85
N LEU A 333 -4.89 -2.21 -13.93
CA LEU A 333 -4.43 -3.58 -14.23
C LEU A 333 -5.64 -4.50 -14.43
N LYS A 334 -5.57 -5.41 -15.40
CA LYS A 334 -6.74 -6.18 -15.86
C LYS A 334 -6.81 -7.60 -15.29
N TYR A 335 -5.70 -8.16 -14.85
CA TYR A 335 -5.57 -9.56 -14.40
C TYR A 335 -4.90 -9.65 -13.04
N ASP A 336 -5.10 -8.63 -12.21
CA ASP A 336 -4.56 -8.52 -10.86
C ASP A 336 -5.46 -9.19 -9.80
N GLY A 337 -6.43 -9.99 -10.23
CA GLY A 337 -7.49 -10.56 -9.39
C GLY A 337 -8.79 -9.76 -9.41
N GLY A 338 -8.93 -8.83 -10.36
CA GLY A 338 -10.21 -8.14 -10.64
C GLY A 338 -10.46 -6.91 -9.78
N THR A 339 -9.40 -6.31 -9.24
CA THR A 339 -9.48 -5.21 -8.28
C THR A 339 -9.01 -3.90 -8.90
N GLY A 340 -8.02 -3.96 -9.80
CA GLY A 340 -7.43 -2.77 -10.39
C GLY A 340 -6.64 -1.91 -9.40
N HIS A 341 -6.22 -2.46 -8.25
CA HIS A 341 -5.63 -1.70 -7.16
C HIS A 341 -4.16 -1.32 -7.42
N ILE A 342 -3.76 -0.16 -6.90
CA ILE A 342 -2.37 0.32 -6.97
C ILE A 342 -1.42 -0.47 -6.04
N ASP A 343 -1.92 -0.96 -4.90
CA ASP A 343 -1.15 -1.71 -3.91
C ASP A 343 -0.66 -3.09 -4.40
N LEU A 344 -1.12 -3.53 -5.58
CA LEU A 344 -0.69 -4.77 -6.21
C LEU A 344 0.61 -4.61 -7.01
N TYR A 345 1.09 -3.39 -7.26
CA TYR A 345 2.35 -3.18 -7.96
C TYR A 345 3.18 -2.01 -7.45
N ALA A 346 2.67 -1.19 -6.53
CA ALA A 346 3.39 -0.05 -5.98
C ALA A 346 3.20 0.04 -4.45
N SER A 347 4.26 0.48 -3.77
CA SER A 347 4.25 0.87 -2.35
C SER A 347 5.22 2.05 -2.17
N MET A 348 5.17 2.76 -1.04
CA MET A 348 6.04 3.89 -0.72
C MET A 348 6.77 3.65 0.60
N TRP A 349 8.02 4.10 0.71
CA TRP A 349 8.78 4.03 1.97
C TRP A 349 9.06 5.38 2.63
N ASP A 350 8.87 6.44 1.87
CA ASP A 350 8.80 7.81 2.32
C ASP A 350 8.03 8.63 1.27
N GLU A 351 7.81 9.91 1.54
CA GLU A 351 7.08 10.88 0.73
C GLU A 351 7.70 11.18 -0.65
N ASN A 352 8.83 10.56 -0.98
CA ASN A 352 9.59 10.80 -2.21
C ASN A 352 9.91 9.53 -2.99
N ASN A 353 9.77 8.35 -2.40
CA ASN A 353 10.31 7.12 -2.94
C ASN A 353 9.31 5.95 -2.94
N PHE A 354 9.29 5.25 -4.07
CA PHE A 354 8.44 4.09 -4.32
C PHE A 354 9.22 2.77 -4.38
N VAL A 355 8.53 1.67 -4.13
CA VAL A 355 8.91 0.31 -4.52
C VAL A 355 7.87 -0.21 -5.51
N PHE A 356 8.31 -0.77 -6.63
CA PHE A 356 7.43 -1.38 -7.61
C PHE A 356 7.69 -2.87 -7.80
N THR A 357 6.66 -3.69 -7.86
CA THR A 357 6.78 -5.06 -8.34
C THR A 357 6.80 -5.02 -9.86
N GLN A 358 7.95 -5.35 -10.45
CA GLN A 358 8.17 -5.22 -11.88
C GLN A 358 7.92 -6.54 -12.61
N TYR A 359 7.06 -6.47 -13.62
CA TYR A 359 6.95 -7.54 -14.61
C TYR A 359 8.24 -7.65 -15.43
N PRO A 360 8.82 -8.85 -15.57
CA PRO A 360 10.02 -9.08 -16.37
C PRO A 360 9.72 -9.01 -17.88
N PRO A 361 10.71 -8.71 -18.75
CA PRO A 361 10.53 -8.68 -20.20
C PRO A 361 9.95 -9.97 -20.82
N GLU A 362 10.20 -11.12 -20.19
CA GLU A 362 9.63 -12.41 -20.58
C GLU A 362 8.10 -12.45 -20.53
N LEU A 363 7.47 -11.56 -19.74
CA LEU A 363 6.02 -11.41 -19.64
C LEU A 363 5.47 -10.28 -20.51
N SER A 364 6.22 -9.81 -21.50
CA SER A 364 5.79 -8.74 -22.42
C SER A 364 4.54 -9.08 -23.26
N ASN A 365 4.15 -10.36 -23.31
CA ASN A 365 2.90 -10.83 -23.89
C ASN A 365 1.66 -10.58 -22.99
N LEU A 366 1.86 -10.33 -21.69
CA LEU A 366 0.77 -10.03 -20.76
C LEU A 366 0.32 -8.57 -20.92
N LYS A 367 -0.99 -8.30 -20.80
CA LYS A 367 -1.50 -6.92 -20.95
C LYS A 367 -0.97 -6.02 -19.85
N ASP A 368 -0.90 -6.55 -18.63
CA ASP A 368 -0.52 -5.80 -17.43
C ASP A 368 0.96 -5.43 -17.39
N TYR A 369 1.84 -6.13 -18.13
CA TYR A 369 3.23 -5.72 -18.31
C TYR A 369 3.33 -4.29 -18.86
N SER A 370 2.62 -4.01 -19.95
CA SER A 370 2.66 -2.70 -20.62
C SER A 370 1.99 -1.59 -19.80
N ILE A 371 0.92 -1.94 -19.07
CA ILE A 371 0.17 -1.01 -18.22
C ILE A 371 1.01 -0.63 -17.00
N SER A 372 1.58 -1.62 -16.30
CA SER A 372 2.44 -1.42 -15.14
C SER A 372 3.64 -0.54 -15.49
N LEU A 373 4.36 -0.82 -16.58
CA LEU A 373 5.48 0.03 -17.02
C LEU A 373 5.07 1.48 -17.27
N LYS A 374 3.95 1.70 -17.97
CA LYS A 374 3.44 3.05 -18.23
C LYS A 374 3.04 3.76 -16.93
N ASN A 375 2.44 3.05 -15.99
CA ASN A 375 2.04 3.61 -14.70
C ASN A 375 3.26 4.04 -13.89
N VAL A 376 4.29 3.19 -13.82
CA VAL A 376 5.57 3.49 -13.16
C VAL A 376 6.24 4.71 -13.80
N ASP A 377 6.37 4.75 -15.14
CA ASP A 377 6.93 5.90 -15.85
C ASP A 377 6.15 7.19 -15.56
N THR A 378 4.82 7.08 -15.46
CA THR A 378 3.94 8.21 -15.13
C THR A 378 4.22 8.71 -13.72
N ILE A 379 4.27 7.83 -12.72
CA ILE A 379 4.57 8.19 -11.32
C ILE A 379 5.94 8.88 -11.23
N LEU A 380 6.97 8.28 -11.83
CA LEU A 380 8.35 8.79 -11.78
C LEU A 380 8.56 10.09 -12.60
N SER A 381 7.59 10.47 -13.44
CA SER A 381 7.61 11.76 -14.14
C SER A 381 7.12 12.94 -13.28
N LEU A 382 6.41 12.66 -12.19
CA LEU A 382 5.79 13.64 -11.31
C LEU A 382 6.75 14.15 -10.24
N TYR A 383 6.36 15.25 -9.60
CA TYR A 383 7.12 15.93 -8.55
C TYR A 383 6.42 15.77 -7.21
N SER A 384 7.21 15.44 -6.19
CA SER A 384 6.82 15.42 -4.79
C SER A 384 6.56 16.83 -4.26
N TYR A 385 6.00 16.89 -3.05
CA TYR A 385 5.85 18.12 -2.26
C TYR A 385 7.14 18.94 -2.14
N HIS A 386 8.31 18.30 -2.11
CA HIS A 386 9.62 18.95 -2.05
C HIS A 386 10.10 19.54 -3.39
N GLY A 387 9.28 19.51 -4.45
CA GLY A 387 9.68 19.98 -5.78
C GLY A 387 10.71 19.08 -6.48
N LYS A 388 11.01 17.91 -5.91
CA LYS A 388 11.87 16.87 -6.50
C LYS A 388 11.03 15.81 -7.17
N LYS A 389 11.53 15.21 -8.26
CA LYS A 389 10.87 14.05 -8.87
C LYS A 389 10.76 12.90 -7.88
N TYR A 390 9.67 12.15 -7.98
CA TYR A 390 9.60 10.84 -7.32
C TYR A 390 10.68 9.92 -7.87
N ARG A 391 11.17 9.04 -7.00
CA ARG A 391 12.11 7.99 -7.33
C ARG A 391 11.48 6.66 -6.99
N GLY A 392 12.02 5.57 -7.52
CA GLY A 392 11.59 4.26 -7.07
C GLY A 392 12.52 3.15 -7.50
N CYS A 393 12.47 2.06 -6.76
CA CYS A 393 13.20 0.85 -7.05
C CYS A 393 12.22 -0.27 -7.43
N ASN A 394 12.68 -1.25 -8.19
CA ASN A 394 11.88 -2.43 -8.51
C ASN A 394 12.29 -3.64 -7.67
N ILE A 395 11.30 -4.47 -7.36
CA ILE A 395 11.46 -5.83 -6.88
C ILE A 395 10.87 -6.79 -7.93
N PRO A 396 11.40 -8.02 -8.07
CA PRO A 396 10.96 -8.93 -9.12
C PRO A 396 9.49 -9.32 -8.94
N LEU A 397 8.78 -9.67 -10.02
CA LEU A 397 7.50 -10.37 -9.90
C LEU A 397 7.72 -11.80 -9.32
N PRO A 398 6.88 -12.29 -8.40
CA PRO A 398 6.95 -13.67 -7.93
C PRO A 398 6.72 -14.68 -9.06
N ARG A 399 7.45 -15.80 -9.00
CA ARG A 399 7.28 -16.92 -9.94
C ARG A 399 6.24 -17.92 -9.45
N LYS A 400 5.83 -18.83 -10.33
CA LYS A 400 5.14 -20.08 -9.97
C LYS A 400 6.04 -20.98 -9.13
N ASP A 401 5.45 -21.99 -8.49
CA ASP A 401 6.17 -22.86 -7.56
C ASP A 401 7.29 -23.69 -8.21
N ASP A 402 7.14 -24.01 -9.50
CA ASP A 402 8.16 -24.67 -10.34
C ASP A 402 9.20 -23.69 -10.93
N ALA A 403 9.18 -22.43 -10.49
CA ALA A 403 10.00 -21.32 -10.99
C ALA A 403 9.79 -20.96 -12.47
N SER A 404 8.73 -21.44 -13.12
CA SER A 404 8.33 -20.98 -14.46
C SER A 404 7.63 -19.61 -14.42
N TRP A 405 7.53 -18.99 -15.59
CA TRP A 405 6.77 -17.76 -15.80
C TRP A 405 5.31 -18.07 -16.22
N TYR A 406 4.41 -17.13 -15.98
CA TYR A 406 3.02 -17.23 -16.44
C TYR A 406 2.95 -17.20 -17.97
N SER A 407 2.23 -18.13 -18.54
CA SER A 407 2.12 -18.38 -19.98
C SER A 407 1.08 -17.49 -20.68
N SER A 408 0.10 -16.99 -19.94
CA SER A 408 -0.98 -16.15 -20.45
C SER A 408 -1.56 -15.25 -19.35
N ASN A 409 -2.44 -14.33 -19.72
CA ASN A 409 -3.11 -13.48 -18.74
C ASN A 409 -3.99 -14.28 -17.77
N PHE A 410 -4.75 -15.26 -18.29
CA PHE A 410 -5.60 -16.13 -17.46
C PHE A 410 -4.77 -17.02 -16.54
N ASP A 411 -3.61 -17.47 -17.03
CA ASP A 411 -2.67 -18.23 -16.21
C ASP A 411 -2.03 -17.37 -15.10
N TYR A 412 -1.88 -16.05 -15.28
CA TYR A 412 -1.47 -15.17 -14.17
C TYR A 412 -2.62 -14.89 -13.19
N GLU A 413 -3.84 -14.76 -13.71
CA GLU A 413 -5.06 -14.49 -12.92
C GLU A 413 -5.38 -15.61 -11.91
N GLU A 414 -4.91 -16.84 -12.14
CA GLU A 414 -4.99 -17.93 -11.16
C GLU A 414 -4.09 -17.72 -9.94
N TYR A 415 -3.08 -16.86 -10.00
CA TYR A 415 -2.06 -16.69 -8.97
C TYR A 415 -2.08 -15.29 -8.37
N THR A 416 -2.11 -14.24 -9.20
CA THR A 416 -2.16 -12.83 -8.78
C THR A 416 -1.02 -12.41 -7.82
N ARG A 417 0.12 -13.12 -7.85
CA ARG A 417 1.21 -12.97 -6.87
C ARG A 417 1.95 -11.64 -7.07
N THR A 418 2.20 -10.92 -5.98
CA THR A 418 2.99 -9.69 -5.96
C THR A 418 3.74 -9.52 -4.64
N TYR A 419 4.94 -8.94 -4.67
CA TYR A 419 5.71 -8.64 -3.46
C TYR A 419 5.44 -7.24 -2.91
N SER A 420 4.87 -6.32 -3.70
CA SER A 420 4.58 -4.95 -3.26
C SER A 420 3.47 -4.88 -2.22
N ASN A 421 2.68 -5.95 -2.08
CA ASN A 421 1.54 -6.03 -1.17
C ASN A 421 1.98 -6.39 0.28
N SER A 422 2.99 -5.65 0.75
CA SER A 422 3.57 -5.72 2.10
C SER A 422 2.97 -4.66 3.04
N THR A 423 3.09 -4.86 4.35
CA THR A 423 2.60 -3.90 5.35
C THR A 423 3.73 -3.39 6.22
N PHE A 424 3.81 -2.07 6.37
CA PHE A 424 4.69 -1.40 7.33
C PHE A 424 4.06 -1.37 8.72
N VAL A 425 4.87 -1.71 9.71
CA VAL A 425 4.54 -1.57 11.13
C VAL A 425 5.76 -0.97 11.83
N ASN A 426 5.83 0.36 11.88
CA ASN A 426 6.94 1.10 12.45
C ASN A 426 8.29 0.68 11.84
N ASN A 427 9.14 -0.05 12.57
CA ASN A 427 10.44 -0.56 12.09
C ASN A 427 10.40 -1.97 11.48
N VAL A 428 9.21 -2.53 11.27
CA VAL A 428 8.96 -3.86 10.69
C VAL A 428 8.27 -3.73 9.33
N ILE A 429 8.66 -4.58 8.38
CA ILE A 429 7.94 -4.81 7.13
C ILE A 429 7.47 -6.26 7.11
N ILE A 430 6.16 -6.45 7.08
CA ILE A 430 5.55 -7.77 6.92
C ILE A 430 5.44 -8.05 5.42
N GLN A 431 6.25 -8.98 4.94
CA GLN A 431 6.49 -9.19 3.51
C GLN A 431 5.81 -10.49 3.05
N PRO A 432 4.87 -10.46 2.07
CA PRO A 432 4.40 -11.69 1.46
C PRO A 432 5.55 -12.40 0.74
N ILE A 433 5.62 -13.71 0.91
CA ILE A 433 6.45 -14.62 0.12
C ILE A 433 5.60 -15.75 -0.46
N PHE A 434 6.13 -16.47 -1.43
CA PHE A 434 5.43 -17.52 -2.18
C PHE A 434 6.27 -18.80 -2.25
N SER A 435 6.96 -19.10 -1.15
CA SER A 435 7.71 -20.34 -0.93
C SER A 435 7.83 -20.60 0.58
N ASN A 436 8.19 -21.82 0.93
CA ASN A 436 8.65 -22.17 2.26
C ASN A 436 9.88 -23.08 2.15
N ASP A 437 10.31 -23.68 3.27
CA ASP A 437 11.49 -24.55 3.27
C ASP A 437 11.26 -25.90 2.56
N GLU A 438 10.00 -26.24 2.24
CA GLU A 438 9.61 -27.51 1.61
C GLU A 438 9.38 -27.35 0.09
N TRP A 439 8.66 -26.30 -0.34
CA TRP A 439 8.27 -26.12 -1.74
C TRP A 439 8.08 -24.65 -2.16
N GLY A 440 8.14 -24.41 -3.48
CA GLY A 440 8.02 -23.09 -4.10
C GLY A 440 9.33 -22.50 -4.60
N ALA A 441 9.25 -21.31 -5.18
CA ALA A 441 10.37 -20.67 -5.88
C ALA A 441 11.28 -19.81 -4.96
N ARG A 442 11.81 -20.41 -3.89
CA ARG A 442 12.51 -19.75 -2.75
C ARG A 442 13.64 -18.78 -3.10
N ILE A 443 14.34 -19.02 -4.22
CA ILE A 443 15.41 -18.13 -4.70
C ILE A 443 14.85 -16.74 -5.06
N TRP A 444 13.63 -16.67 -5.58
CA TRP A 444 12.99 -15.41 -5.98
C TRP A 444 12.48 -14.61 -4.80
N ASP A 445 11.88 -15.27 -3.80
CA ASP A 445 11.54 -14.63 -2.53
C ASP A 445 12.80 -14.06 -1.85
N SER A 446 13.88 -14.85 -1.80
CA SER A 446 15.15 -14.41 -1.24
C SER A 446 15.74 -13.20 -1.99
N ARG A 447 15.60 -13.17 -3.33
CA ARG A 447 16.05 -12.04 -4.14
C ARG A 447 15.24 -10.78 -3.84
N ALA A 448 13.91 -10.88 -3.75
CA ALA A 448 13.04 -9.76 -3.40
C ALA A 448 13.36 -9.23 -1.99
N ILE A 449 13.46 -10.12 -0.99
CA ILE A 449 13.82 -9.75 0.38
C ILE A 449 15.19 -9.06 0.43
N ASN A 450 16.19 -9.54 -0.31
CA ASN A 450 17.51 -8.93 -0.32
C ASN A 450 17.51 -7.54 -0.98
N LEU A 451 16.70 -7.32 -2.02
CA LEU A 451 16.47 -5.99 -2.59
C LEU A 451 15.80 -5.07 -1.57
N MET A 452 14.75 -5.55 -0.91
CA MET A 452 14.07 -4.81 0.16
C MET A 452 15.06 -4.47 1.30
N LYS A 453 15.87 -5.41 1.80
CA LYS A 453 16.85 -5.11 2.87
C LYS A 453 17.86 -4.03 2.50
N ARG A 454 18.29 -3.96 1.24
CA ARG A 454 19.18 -2.89 0.75
C ARG A 454 18.47 -1.54 0.73
N GLN A 455 17.20 -1.57 0.39
CA GLN A 455 16.40 -0.38 0.20
C GLN A 455 15.82 0.19 1.51
N PHE A 456 15.59 -0.69 2.47
CA PHE A 456 15.01 -0.44 3.78
C PHE A 456 16.04 -0.75 4.88
N PRO A 457 17.18 -0.05 4.93
CA PRO A 457 18.22 -0.34 5.90
C PRO A 457 17.67 -0.22 7.32
N GLY A 458 18.00 -1.19 8.17
CA GLY A 458 17.57 -1.25 9.56
C GLY A 458 16.14 -1.77 9.79
N TYR A 459 15.32 -1.93 8.76
CA TYR A 459 13.99 -2.55 8.92
C TYR A 459 14.13 -4.04 9.19
N THR A 460 13.27 -4.55 10.06
CA THR A 460 13.11 -6.00 10.25
C THR A 460 12.08 -6.50 9.24
N ILE A 461 12.52 -7.29 8.27
CA ILE A 461 11.61 -7.90 7.29
C ILE A 461 11.16 -9.25 7.82
N ILE A 462 9.86 -9.41 8.03
CA ILE A 462 9.22 -10.65 8.47
C ILE A 462 8.50 -11.25 7.27
N PRO A 463 9.06 -12.31 6.64
CA PRO A 463 8.42 -12.96 5.52
C PRO A 463 7.30 -13.90 5.99
N ILE A 464 6.15 -13.86 5.32
CA ILE A 464 5.02 -14.77 5.57
C ILE A 464 4.61 -15.41 4.24
N ASP A 465 4.68 -16.74 4.17
CA ASP A 465 4.20 -17.50 3.01
C ASP A 465 2.68 -17.45 2.98
N ILE A 466 2.12 -16.78 1.97
CA ILE A 466 0.68 -16.56 1.88
C ILE A 466 -0.06 -17.61 1.05
N ARG A 467 0.64 -18.60 0.48
CA ARG A 467 0.04 -19.68 -0.31
C ARG A 467 -0.78 -20.63 0.56
N GLY A 468 -1.52 -21.54 -0.07
CA GLY A 468 -2.11 -22.71 0.56
C GLY A 468 -1.09 -23.81 0.90
N TYR A 469 -1.58 -25.03 1.08
CA TYR A 469 -0.74 -26.22 1.27
C TYR A 469 -0.22 -26.73 -0.08
N GLU A 470 0.79 -27.61 -0.11
CA GLU A 470 1.38 -28.09 -1.38
C GLU A 470 0.35 -28.83 -2.26
N ASP A 471 -0.51 -29.63 -1.63
CA ASP A 471 -1.57 -30.41 -2.28
C ASP A 471 -2.85 -29.59 -2.52
N GLU A 472 -3.00 -28.46 -1.85
CA GLU A 472 -4.14 -27.53 -1.98
C GLU A 472 -3.63 -26.07 -1.98
N PRO A 473 -2.92 -25.63 -3.05
CA PRO A 473 -2.20 -24.35 -3.07
C PRO A 473 -3.11 -23.12 -3.00
N TYR A 474 -4.40 -23.29 -3.33
CA TYR A 474 -5.43 -22.25 -3.26
C TYR A 474 -6.15 -22.19 -1.89
N ALA A 475 -5.77 -23.03 -0.93
CA ALA A 475 -6.24 -22.94 0.46
C ALA A 475 -5.51 -21.82 1.24
N GLY A 476 -5.15 -20.74 0.55
CA GLY A 476 -4.46 -19.54 1.03
C GLY A 476 -4.82 -18.35 0.13
N PHE A 477 -3.93 -17.38 -0.04
CA PHE A 477 -4.23 -16.14 -0.77
C PHE A 477 -3.90 -16.15 -2.26
N ASP A 478 -3.29 -17.21 -2.78
CA ASP A 478 -3.04 -17.33 -4.22
C ASP A 478 -4.35 -17.30 -5.02
N GLY A 479 -4.38 -16.49 -6.08
CA GLY A 479 -5.56 -16.34 -6.95
C GLY A 479 -6.72 -15.57 -6.32
N THR A 480 -6.50 -14.90 -5.18
CA THR A 480 -7.52 -14.10 -4.49
C THR A 480 -7.41 -12.60 -4.77
N GLY A 481 -6.39 -12.16 -5.51
CA GLY A 481 -6.19 -10.73 -5.84
C GLY A 481 -5.64 -9.88 -4.69
N GLY A 482 -4.96 -10.48 -3.72
CA GLY A 482 -4.35 -9.76 -2.60
C GLY A 482 -3.44 -10.61 -1.73
N ALA A 483 -2.68 -9.94 -0.86
CA ALA A 483 -1.79 -10.57 0.11
C ALA A 483 -1.89 -9.83 1.46
N ILE A 484 -0.76 -9.62 2.14
CA ILE A 484 -0.69 -9.09 3.51
C ILE A 484 -1.26 -7.67 3.59
N HIS A 485 -0.93 -6.81 2.63
CA HIS A 485 -1.42 -5.44 2.62
C HIS A 485 -2.94 -5.37 2.56
N CYS A 486 -3.56 -6.22 1.72
CA CYS A 486 -5.00 -6.26 1.53
C CYS A 486 -5.81 -6.76 2.74
N ILE A 487 -5.17 -7.43 3.71
CA ILE A 487 -5.81 -7.97 4.92
C ILE A 487 -5.35 -7.30 6.21
N THR A 488 -4.69 -6.15 6.10
CA THR A 488 -4.25 -5.34 7.22
C THR A 488 -4.65 -3.89 7.00
N LYS A 489 -4.88 -3.13 8.07
CA LYS A 489 -5.15 -1.69 8.01
C LYS A 489 -4.39 -0.95 9.12
N GLN A 490 -3.56 0.02 8.76
CA GLN A 490 -2.84 0.84 9.72
C GLN A 490 -3.80 1.77 10.49
N ILE A 491 -3.62 1.84 11.82
CA ILE A 491 -4.22 2.88 12.66
C ILE A 491 -3.11 3.86 13.05
N PRO A 492 -3.16 5.13 12.59
CA PRO A 492 -2.11 6.12 12.86
C PRO A 492 -1.89 6.34 14.36
N ALA A 493 -0.64 6.58 14.76
CA ALA A 493 -0.29 6.74 16.17
C ALA A 493 -0.87 8.01 16.81
N GLU A 494 -1.23 7.95 18.10
CA GLU A 494 -1.51 9.18 18.84
C GLU A 494 -0.22 10.00 19.05
N ASN A 495 -0.38 11.32 19.20
CA ASN A 495 0.73 12.25 19.40
C ASN A 495 1.81 12.12 18.30
N PRO A 496 1.48 12.34 17.01
CA PRO A 496 2.44 12.13 15.92
C PRO A 496 3.59 13.14 15.97
N VAL A 497 4.81 12.67 15.71
CA VAL A 497 5.93 13.57 15.34
C VAL A 497 6.20 13.32 13.86
N ARG A 498 5.70 14.21 13.03
CA ARG A 498 5.83 14.07 11.57
C ARG A 498 7.08 14.81 11.13
N ILE A 499 7.92 14.13 10.35
CA ILE A 499 9.13 14.69 9.74
C ILE A 499 8.98 14.49 8.23
N LEU A 500 8.82 15.57 7.45
CA LEU A 500 8.93 15.54 5.99
C LEU A 500 10.31 16.05 5.60
N HIS A 501 11.06 15.28 4.85
CA HIS A 501 12.45 15.54 4.52
C HIS A 501 12.78 15.08 3.10
N GLY A 502 13.00 16.04 2.21
CA GLY A 502 13.44 15.79 0.84
C GLY A 502 14.91 15.38 0.76
N SER A 503 15.19 14.10 1.04
CA SER A 503 16.56 13.59 1.14
C SER A 503 17.49 13.98 -0.02
N ILE A 504 18.76 14.28 0.33
CA ILE A 504 19.87 14.28 -0.62
C ILE A 504 20.25 12.81 -0.85
N GLN A 505 20.22 12.40 -2.11
CA GLN A 505 20.45 11.01 -2.49
C GLN A 505 21.15 10.92 -3.84
N GLY A 506 22.16 10.04 -3.91
CA GLY A 506 22.97 9.82 -5.10
C GLY A 506 24.15 10.77 -5.18
N TYR A 507 24.47 11.26 -6.37
CA TYR A 507 25.58 12.18 -6.60
C TYR A 507 25.18 13.61 -6.24
N ALA A 508 25.86 14.20 -5.25
CA ALA A 508 25.52 15.50 -4.65
C ALA A 508 26.55 16.59 -5.02
N ASN A 509 27.12 16.57 -6.23
CA ASN A 509 28.14 17.54 -6.65
C ASN A 509 27.57 18.86 -7.17
N GLU A 510 26.26 18.97 -7.30
CA GLU A 510 25.56 20.25 -7.46
C GLU A 510 25.70 21.15 -6.22
N TYR A 511 26.08 20.57 -5.08
CA TYR A 511 26.36 21.28 -3.84
C TYR A 511 27.86 21.61 -3.76
N ASN A 512 28.18 22.90 -3.64
CA ASN A 512 29.57 23.38 -3.65
C ASN A 512 30.25 23.20 -2.30
N ASP A 513 29.81 23.96 -1.27
CA ASP A 513 30.51 24.07 0.02
C ASP A 513 29.76 23.40 1.18
N THR A 514 28.44 23.25 1.07
CA THR A 514 27.59 22.68 2.12
C THR A 514 26.50 21.80 1.53
N PHE A 515 26.07 20.79 2.29
CA PHE A 515 24.92 19.95 1.97
C PHE A 515 23.74 20.37 2.85
N PRO A 516 22.70 21.02 2.28
CA PRO A 516 21.57 21.52 3.05
C PRO A 516 20.64 20.40 3.49
N ILE A 517 20.43 20.27 4.79
CA ILE A 517 19.47 19.36 5.40
C ILE A 517 18.27 20.18 5.85
N GLU A 518 17.12 19.94 5.24
CA GLU A 518 15.87 20.65 5.53
C GLU A 518 14.76 19.66 5.85
N ALA A 519 14.00 19.89 6.91
CA ALA A 519 12.83 19.09 7.23
C ALA A 519 11.68 19.93 7.78
N GLN A 520 10.46 19.63 7.35
CA GLN A 520 9.26 20.13 8.02
C GLN A 520 8.93 19.18 9.15
N ILE A 521 8.87 19.70 10.38
CA ILE A 521 8.68 18.89 11.57
C ILE A 521 7.51 19.42 12.37
N THR A 522 6.51 18.57 12.62
CA THR A 522 5.27 18.99 13.29
C THR A 522 4.88 18.05 14.42
N ASN A 523 4.37 18.66 15.49
CA ASN A 523 3.67 18.04 16.60
C ASN A 523 2.86 19.13 17.30
N LYS A 524 1.65 18.82 17.79
CA LYS A 524 0.76 19.76 18.48
C LYS A 524 1.38 20.50 19.65
N SER A 525 2.31 19.86 20.37
CA SER A 525 2.98 20.48 21.52
C SER A 525 4.11 21.42 21.09
N GLY A 526 4.47 21.44 19.81
CA GLY A 526 5.70 22.02 19.29
C GLY A 526 6.89 21.04 19.37
N ILE A 527 8.02 21.45 18.80
CA ILE A 527 9.25 20.66 18.75
C ILE A 527 10.26 21.24 19.73
N ALA A 528 10.68 20.41 20.71
CA ALA A 528 11.66 20.79 21.72
C ALA A 528 13.09 20.83 21.15
N SER A 529 13.41 19.86 20.29
CA SER A 529 14.71 19.78 19.62
C SER A 529 14.60 18.97 18.34
N ALA A 530 15.41 19.33 17.35
CA ALA A 530 15.60 18.55 16.13
C ALA A 530 17.08 18.57 15.75
N SER A 531 17.60 17.46 15.24
CA SER A 531 19.01 17.33 14.88
C SER A 531 19.20 16.39 13.70
N CYS A 532 20.16 16.73 12.85
CA CYS A 532 20.71 15.83 11.86
C CYS A 532 21.91 15.12 12.48
N PHE A 533 21.92 13.80 12.44
CA PHE A 533 23.08 13.00 12.81
C PHE A 533 23.72 12.50 11.54
N TRP A 534 24.98 12.85 11.30
CA TRP A 534 25.68 12.49 10.07
C TRP A 534 27.09 11.93 10.33
N ARG A 535 27.60 11.17 9.38
CA ARG A 535 28.97 10.65 9.40
C ARG A 535 29.47 10.37 8.00
N VAL A 536 30.78 10.16 7.88
CA VAL A 536 31.37 9.59 6.67
C VAL A 536 31.25 8.08 6.73
N LYS A 537 30.85 7.44 5.64
CA LYS A 537 30.72 5.97 5.53
C LYS A 537 32.00 5.28 6.04
N GLY A 538 31.82 4.30 6.92
CA GLY A 538 32.90 3.58 7.58
C GLY A 538 33.31 4.14 8.95
N GLN A 539 32.89 5.37 9.30
CA GLN A 539 33.01 5.87 10.67
C GLN A 539 31.94 5.24 11.58
N THR A 540 32.28 5.06 12.85
CA THR A 540 31.36 4.49 13.84
C THR A 540 30.49 5.54 14.52
N ASN A 541 31.05 6.72 14.78
CA ASN A 541 30.41 7.78 15.56
C ASN A 541 29.61 8.70 14.64
N TRP A 542 28.42 9.09 15.10
CA TRP A 542 27.60 10.11 14.47
C TRP A 542 27.97 11.48 15.02
N THR A 543 28.13 12.45 14.13
CA THR A 543 28.23 13.87 14.47
C THR A 543 26.82 14.45 14.53
N GLU A 544 26.45 15.01 15.67
CA GLU A 544 25.18 15.72 15.84
C GLU A 544 25.31 17.15 15.30
N LEU A 545 24.32 17.54 14.50
CA LEU A 545 24.18 18.87 13.93
C LEU A 545 22.75 19.37 14.25
N PRO A 546 22.59 20.34 15.16
CA PRO A 546 21.28 20.89 15.50
C PRO A 546 20.59 21.48 14.27
N LEU A 547 19.31 21.14 14.07
CA LEU A 547 18.47 21.78 13.08
C LEU A 547 17.80 23.01 13.72
N LEU A 548 17.99 24.17 13.11
CA LEU A 548 17.47 25.46 13.57
C LEU A 548 16.22 25.85 12.78
N THR A 549 15.31 26.64 13.38
CA THR A 549 14.08 27.12 12.73
C THR A 549 13.83 28.59 13.06
N ASP A 550 13.29 29.33 12.09
CA ASP A 550 12.88 30.74 12.23
C ASP A 550 11.34 30.92 12.22
N ASN A 551 10.57 29.86 11.89
CA ASN A 551 9.13 29.94 11.65
C ASN A 551 8.33 28.72 12.16
N ASP A 552 8.79 28.09 13.24
CA ASP A 552 8.22 26.95 13.97
C ASP A 552 8.01 25.63 13.20
N LEU A 553 8.06 25.62 11.86
CA LEU A 553 7.77 24.44 11.03
C LEU A 553 8.97 23.92 10.23
N LEU A 554 9.81 24.80 9.69
CA LEU A 554 10.90 24.40 8.79
C LEU A 554 12.26 24.42 9.51
N PHE A 555 12.81 23.24 9.75
CA PHE A 555 14.06 23.01 10.45
C PHE A 555 15.20 22.80 9.45
N LYS A 556 16.33 23.50 9.65
CA LYS A 556 17.45 23.54 8.70
C LYS A 556 18.80 23.37 9.39
N ALA A 557 19.71 22.69 8.70
CA ALA A 557 21.14 22.75 8.99
C ALA A 557 21.95 22.49 7.73
N GLU A 558 23.25 22.71 7.82
CA GLU A 558 24.17 22.53 6.70
C GLU A 558 25.33 21.64 7.14
N ILE A 559 25.48 20.49 6.48
CA ILE A 559 26.68 19.66 6.64
C ILE A 559 27.79 20.34 5.83
N ILE A 560 28.84 20.81 6.51
CA ILE A 560 29.98 21.44 5.85
C ILE A 560 30.75 20.39 5.07
N ARG A 561 31.00 20.67 3.78
CA ARG A 561 31.81 19.80 2.94
C ARG A 561 33.27 19.88 3.40
N ASP A 562 33.84 18.74 3.78
CA ASP A 562 35.27 18.65 3.98
C ASP A 562 35.99 18.52 2.63
N VAL A 563 36.72 19.58 2.26
CA VAL A 563 37.51 19.63 1.03
C VAL A 563 38.65 18.61 0.98
N ASN A 564 39.01 17.99 2.09
CA ASN A 564 40.01 16.92 2.16
C ASN A 564 39.40 15.54 1.92
N LEU A 565 38.08 15.39 2.11
CA LEU A 565 37.30 14.19 1.86
C LEU A 565 36.78 14.21 0.42
N LEU A 566 37.72 14.25 -0.53
CA LEU A 566 37.42 14.56 -1.93
C LEU A 566 36.52 13.55 -2.63
N ASN A 567 36.28 12.36 -2.07
CA ASN A 567 35.50 11.26 -2.69
C ASN A 567 34.79 10.38 -1.65
N ASP A 568 33.89 10.95 -0.84
CA ASP A 568 33.28 10.23 0.29
C ASP A 568 31.76 10.13 0.21
N THR A 569 31.23 9.10 0.87
CA THR A 569 29.78 8.90 1.07
C THR A 569 29.40 9.43 2.43
N ILE A 570 28.44 10.34 2.47
CA ILE A 570 27.83 10.83 3.71
C ILE A 570 26.62 9.96 4.01
N GLU A 571 26.53 9.48 5.25
CA GLU A 571 25.36 8.80 5.81
C GLU A 571 24.73 9.75 6.84
N TYR A 572 23.41 9.87 6.87
CA TYR A 572 22.72 10.73 7.83
C TYR A 572 21.28 10.30 8.13
N TYR A 573 20.76 10.75 9.27
CA TYR A 573 19.36 10.66 9.65
C TYR A 573 18.93 11.89 10.46
N ILE A 574 17.63 12.11 10.57
CA ILE A 574 17.06 13.19 11.37
C ILE A 574 16.42 12.61 12.62
N SER A 575 16.57 13.28 13.76
CA SER A 575 15.85 12.99 15.00
C SER A 575 15.13 14.23 15.46
N ALA A 576 13.88 14.09 15.93
CA ALA A 576 13.11 15.18 16.49
C ALA A 576 12.41 14.74 17.77
N THR A 577 12.42 15.61 18.77
CA THR A 577 11.73 15.42 20.05
C THR A 577 10.69 16.51 20.22
N SER A 578 9.44 16.14 20.45
CA SER A 578 8.35 17.07 20.75
C SER A 578 8.43 17.64 22.17
N ASN A 579 7.72 18.74 22.46
CA ASN A 579 7.65 19.32 23.81
C ASN A 579 6.96 18.41 24.83
N ASN A 580 6.13 17.46 24.38
CA ASN A 580 5.57 16.41 25.23
C ASN A 580 6.45 15.13 25.30
N GLY A 581 7.70 15.20 24.82
CA GLY A 581 8.75 14.22 25.11
C GLY A 581 8.80 13.01 24.16
N LYS A 582 8.04 12.99 23.07
CA LYS A 582 8.11 11.91 22.07
C LYS A 582 9.26 12.18 21.11
N THR A 583 10.12 11.20 20.91
CA THR A 583 11.24 11.27 19.96
C THR A 583 10.99 10.31 18.80
N ILE A 584 11.06 10.79 17.56
CA ILE A 584 10.99 10.00 16.33
C ILE A 584 12.21 10.32 15.46
N THR A 585 12.69 9.32 14.74
CA THR A 585 13.75 9.47 13.75
C THR A 585 13.24 9.28 12.33
N LYS A 586 13.93 9.88 11.37
CA LYS A 586 13.73 9.66 9.94
C LYS A 586 15.04 9.25 9.26
N PRO A 587 15.14 8.02 8.71
CA PRO A 587 14.10 6.98 8.70
C PRO A 587 13.80 6.42 10.10
N PHE A 588 12.67 5.72 10.24
CA PHE A 588 12.17 5.16 11.51
C PHE A 588 13.15 4.18 12.18
N THR A 589 14.05 3.61 11.38
CA THR A 589 15.00 2.58 11.78
C THR A 589 16.38 3.12 12.15
N ALA A 590 16.55 4.45 12.20
CA ALA A 590 17.81 5.05 12.60
C ALA A 590 18.20 4.65 14.05
N PRO A 591 19.52 4.53 14.35
CA PRO A 591 20.66 4.80 13.47
C PRO A 591 21.04 3.62 12.56
N LYS A 592 20.27 2.51 12.55
CA LYS A 592 20.56 1.36 11.67
C LYS A 592 20.18 1.67 10.22
N GLY A 593 19.06 2.36 10.01
CA GLY A 593 18.70 2.97 8.75
C GLY A 593 19.16 4.41 8.65
N PHE A 594 19.51 4.84 7.44
CA PHE A 594 19.98 6.19 7.16
C PHE A 594 19.81 6.51 5.67
N TYR A 595 19.73 7.80 5.36
CA TYR A 595 19.91 8.32 4.02
C TYR A 595 21.40 8.42 3.70
N TRP A 596 21.74 8.41 2.42
CA TRP A 596 23.12 8.57 1.99
C TRP A 596 23.23 9.27 0.64
N PHE A 597 24.36 9.93 0.43
CA PHE A 597 24.76 10.52 -0.85
C PHE A 597 26.29 10.54 -0.96
N TYR A 598 26.81 10.66 -2.17
CA TYR A 598 28.25 10.72 -2.44
C TYR A 598 28.62 12.02 -3.16
N HIS A 599 29.84 12.50 -2.92
CA HIS A 599 30.37 13.73 -3.51
C HIS A 599 31.84 13.58 -3.89
N GLY A 600 32.32 14.37 -4.85
CA GLY A 600 33.71 14.31 -5.33
C GLY A 600 33.89 14.10 -6.83
N LYS A 601 34.99 14.58 -7.43
CA LYS A 601 35.27 14.46 -8.89
C LYS A 601 35.67 13.04 -9.32
N ASN A 602 36.27 12.27 -8.41
CA ASN A 602 36.69 10.88 -8.63
C ASN A 602 35.91 9.93 -7.72
N ALA A 603 34.77 10.37 -7.17
CA ALA A 603 33.85 9.49 -6.48
C ALA A 603 33.34 8.51 -7.54
N SER A 604 34.04 7.38 -7.69
CA SER A 604 33.51 6.27 -8.46
C SER A 604 32.20 5.96 -7.74
N PRO A 605 31.07 5.91 -8.46
CA PRO A 605 30.06 4.99 -8.01
C PRO A 605 30.80 3.64 -8.01
N GLU A 606 31.29 3.15 -6.85
CA GLU A 606 31.04 1.74 -6.60
C GLU A 606 29.53 1.70 -6.68
N GLU A 607 29.01 1.41 -7.87
CA GLU A 607 27.63 1.71 -8.21
C GLU A 607 26.77 1.25 -7.05
N PRO A 608 26.08 2.17 -6.35
CA PRO A 608 25.00 1.73 -5.51
C PRO A 608 24.06 1.07 -6.51
N MET A 609 24.14 -0.27 -6.59
CA MET A 609 23.57 -1.16 -7.60
C MET A 609 22.50 -0.39 -8.34
N ASP A 610 22.90 0.15 -9.50
CA ASP A 610 22.26 1.32 -10.09
C ASP A 610 20.75 1.13 -10.02
N ILE A 611 20.00 2.19 -9.73
CA ILE A 611 18.55 2.15 -9.87
C ILE A 611 18.19 1.50 -11.23
N TYR A 612 19.04 1.64 -12.26
CA TYR A 612 18.95 0.90 -13.53
C TYR A 612 19.10 -0.64 -13.42
N GLU A 613 20.06 -1.16 -12.67
CA GLU A 613 20.24 -2.61 -12.43
C GLU A 613 19.08 -3.20 -11.60
N ILE A 614 18.47 -2.39 -10.74
CA ILE A 614 17.27 -2.72 -9.98
C ILE A 614 16.00 -2.59 -10.85
N LEU A 615 15.95 -1.60 -11.77
CA LEU A 615 14.83 -1.33 -12.70
C LEU A 615 14.73 -2.32 -13.86
N GLY A 616 15.55 -3.39 -13.92
CA GLY A 616 15.62 -4.29 -15.06
C GLY A 616 16.11 -3.61 -16.36
N ILE A 617 16.61 -2.38 -16.25
CA ILE A 617 17.32 -1.68 -17.30
C ILE A 617 18.79 -2.05 -17.09
N THR A 618 19.22 -3.20 -17.57
CA THR A 618 20.67 -3.42 -17.71
C THR A 618 21.19 -2.26 -18.54
N ASP A 619 22.00 -1.40 -17.93
CA ASP A 619 22.81 -0.44 -18.65
C ASP A 619 23.97 -1.18 -19.33
N ASN A 620 23.61 -2.11 -20.21
CA ASN A 620 24.53 -2.72 -21.17
C ASN A 620 24.98 -1.71 -22.24
N ASN A 621 24.57 -0.43 -22.11
CA ASN A 621 24.92 0.64 -23.04
C ASN A 621 25.79 1.74 -22.43
N THR A 622 26.18 1.70 -21.16
CA THR A 622 27.20 2.63 -20.60
C THR A 622 28.50 1.94 -20.22
N LYS A 623 28.47 0.72 -19.65
CA LYS A 623 29.72 0.03 -19.24
C LYS A 623 30.52 -0.59 -20.39
N ASN A 624 29.90 -0.81 -21.54
CA ASN A 624 30.55 -1.17 -22.80
C ASN A 624 30.20 -0.22 -23.95
N SER A 625 29.73 1.00 -23.63
CA SER A 625 29.46 1.99 -24.66
C SER A 625 30.75 2.35 -25.36
N THR A 626 30.81 2.03 -26.63
CA THR A 626 31.81 2.58 -27.52
C THR A 626 31.56 4.07 -27.73
N LEU A 627 30.32 4.52 -27.51
CA LEU A 627 29.79 5.87 -27.71
C LEU A 627 29.91 6.73 -26.44
N LYS A 628 30.91 7.63 -26.41
CA LYS A 628 31.06 8.66 -25.36
C LYS A 628 30.59 10.01 -25.88
N VAL A 629 29.79 10.71 -25.07
CA VAL A 629 29.28 12.05 -25.38
C VAL A 629 29.70 13.02 -24.29
N GLU A 630 30.48 14.03 -24.66
CA GLU A 630 30.86 15.13 -23.77
C GLU A 630 29.68 16.08 -23.50
N ASN A 631 29.83 16.95 -22.50
CA ASN A 631 28.79 17.93 -22.20
C ASN A 631 28.70 19.00 -23.30
N LEU A 632 27.50 19.54 -23.50
CA LEU A 632 27.25 20.64 -24.41
C LEU A 632 27.88 21.92 -23.87
N PHE A 633 28.57 22.66 -24.74
CA PHE A 633 29.18 23.94 -24.42
C PHE A 633 29.02 24.93 -25.59
N PRO A 634 28.65 26.20 -25.35
CA PRO A 634 28.16 26.73 -24.08
C PRO A 634 26.79 26.12 -23.69
N ASN A 635 26.52 26.03 -22.39
CA ASN A 635 25.23 25.60 -21.85
C ASN A 635 24.98 26.33 -20.52
N PRO A 636 24.10 27.34 -20.45
CA PRO A 636 23.10 27.66 -21.48
C PRO A 636 23.68 28.20 -22.80
N ALA A 637 23.04 27.81 -23.90
CA ALA A 637 23.38 28.21 -25.25
C ALA A 637 22.51 29.39 -25.71
N ASN A 638 23.09 30.30 -26.47
CA ASN A 638 22.34 31.37 -27.14
C ASN A 638 22.20 31.01 -28.63
N GLU A 639 23.24 31.22 -29.43
CA GLU A 639 23.20 30.96 -30.88
C GLU A 639 23.61 29.53 -31.29
N MET A 640 24.47 28.89 -30.49
CA MET A 640 25.00 27.56 -30.77
C MET A 640 25.39 26.83 -29.48
N ALA A 641 25.29 25.51 -29.50
CA ALA A 641 25.94 24.61 -28.56
C ALA A 641 26.71 23.54 -29.32
N GLN A 642 27.83 23.08 -28.79
CA GLN A 642 28.57 21.96 -29.38
C GLN A 642 28.89 20.89 -28.36
N MET A 643 29.03 19.65 -28.82
CA MET A 643 29.47 18.52 -28.01
C MET A 643 30.42 17.64 -28.82
N VAL A 644 31.38 17.03 -28.14
CA VAL A 644 32.24 16.00 -28.74
C VAL A 644 31.57 14.65 -28.54
N VAL A 645 31.44 13.90 -29.62
CA VAL A 645 30.99 12.51 -29.60
C VAL A 645 32.11 11.62 -30.10
N SER A 646 32.55 10.69 -29.27
CA SER A 646 33.54 9.68 -29.66
C SER A 646 32.92 8.31 -29.74
N ASN A 647 33.28 7.55 -30.77
CA ASN A 647 32.88 6.18 -30.93
C ASN A 647 34.10 5.33 -31.30
N ASN A 648 34.38 4.27 -30.54
CA ASN A 648 35.50 3.37 -30.86
C ASN A 648 35.18 2.38 -32.01
N LYS A 649 33.94 2.40 -32.53
CA LYS A 649 33.50 1.69 -33.75
C LYS A 649 32.93 2.67 -34.76
N LYS A 650 33.17 2.41 -36.04
CA LYS A 650 32.54 3.15 -37.14
C LYS A 650 31.06 2.77 -37.22
N SER A 651 30.18 3.70 -36.88
CA SER A 651 28.73 3.53 -37.00
C SER A 651 28.05 4.90 -37.15
N PRO A 652 26.90 4.98 -37.84
CA PRO A 652 26.11 6.21 -37.85
C PRO A 652 25.65 6.55 -36.43
N ILE A 653 25.67 7.86 -36.14
CA ILE A 653 25.22 8.44 -34.88
C ILE A 653 23.95 9.23 -35.16
N TYR A 654 22.88 8.86 -34.47
CA TYR A 654 21.57 9.50 -34.52
C TYR A 654 21.46 10.52 -33.39
N ILE A 655 21.08 11.74 -33.72
CA ILE A 655 20.89 12.84 -32.77
C ILE A 655 19.43 13.25 -32.83
N LYS A 656 18.79 13.39 -31.68
CA LYS A 656 17.40 13.84 -31.57
C LYS A 656 17.27 14.83 -30.41
N MET A 657 16.73 16.00 -30.68
CA MET A 657 16.39 16.99 -29.66
C MET A 657 14.91 16.94 -29.35
N VAL A 658 14.56 16.84 -28.09
CA VAL A 658 13.17 16.83 -27.60
C VAL A 658 12.95 17.95 -26.60
N ASN A 659 11.83 18.67 -26.74
CA ASN A 659 11.43 19.72 -25.78
C ASN A 659 10.84 19.09 -24.49
N MET A 660 10.50 19.92 -23.49
CA MET A 660 9.92 19.43 -22.22
C MET A 660 8.55 18.73 -22.37
N MET A 661 7.85 18.92 -23.49
CA MET A 661 6.60 18.23 -23.80
C MET A 661 6.85 16.86 -24.48
N GLY A 662 8.10 16.44 -24.63
CA GLY A 662 8.49 15.18 -25.27
C GLY A 662 8.45 15.21 -26.80
N GLN A 663 8.18 16.36 -27.42
CA GLN A 663 8.10 16.50 -28.88
C GLN A 663 9.50 16.60 -29.48
N SER A 664 9.74 15.86 -30.56
CA SER A 664 10.99 15.93 -31.32
C SER A 664 11.04 17.24 -32.12
N VAL A 665 11.96 18.13 -31.78
CA VAL A 665 12.12 19.43 -32.44
C VAL A 665 13.29 19.46 -33.43
N TYR A 666 14.22 18.50 -33.30
CA TYR A 666 15.33 18.32 -34.24
C TYR A 666 15.73 16.85 -34.29
N ALA A 667 16.13 16.37 -35.48
CA ALA A 667 16.71 15.05 -35.66
C ALA A 667 17.75 15.11 -36.78
N ASN A 668 18.89 14.46 -36.58
CA ASN A 668 19.95 14.36 -37.58
C ASN A 668 20.70 13.04 -37.46
N THR A 669 21.35 12.60 -38.53
CA THR A 669 22.21 11.41 -38.54
C THR A 669 23.57 11.80 -39.09
N ILE A 670 24.64 11.46 -38.37
CA ILE A 670 26.01 11.77 -38.75
C ILE A 670 26.78 10.45 -38.91
N ASN A 671 27.42 10.28 -40.06
CA ASN A 671 28.37 9.18 -40.25
C ASN A 671 29.70 9.59 -39.63
N VAL A 672 30.21 8.76 -38.72
CA VAL A 672 31.45 9.03 -37.99
C VAL A 672 32.55 8.14 -38.55
N ASP A 673 33.40 8.75 -39.39
CA ASP A 673 34.55 8.10 -40.02
C ASP A 673 35.79 8.07 -39.12
N ASP A 674 35.83 8.96 -38.11
CA ASP A 674 36.88 9.15 -37.12
C ASP A 674 36.50 8.60 -35.74
N THR A 675 37.45 8.45 -34.81
CA THR A 675 37.13 8.02 -33.43
C THR A 675 36.37 9.07 -32.61
N SER A 676 36.30 10.32 -33.09
CA SER A 676 35.59 11.43 -32.46
C SER A 676 35.13 12.48 -33.49
N VAL A 677 33.92 13.01 -33.30
CA VAL A 677 33.34 14.09 -34.11
C VAL A 677 32.83 15.21 -33.20
N ILE A 678 32.96 16.46 -33.64
CA ILE A 678 32.33 17.61 -32.98
C ILE A 678 30.97 17.84 -33.65
N ILE A 679 29.91 17.84 -32.85
CA ILE A 679 28.56 18.10 -33.30
C ILE A 679 28.18 19.50 -32.87
N GLN A 680 27.81 20.34 -33.83
CA GLN A 680 27.32 21.70 -33.61
C GLN A 680 25.81 21.74 -33.78
N LEU A 681 25.13 22.22 -32.74
CA LEU A 681 23.69 22.46 -32.71
C LEU A 681 23.48 23.98 -32.78
N HIS A 682 22.96 24.46 -33.91
CA HIS A 682 22.56 25.86 -34.05
C HIS A 682 21.25 26.08 -33.30
N THR A 683 21.32 26.80 -32.18
CA THR A 683 20.18 26.94 -31.24
C THR A 683 19.30 28.15 -31.52
N ALA A 684 19.75 29.07 -32.38
CA ALA A 684 19.08 30.32 -32.73
C ALA A 684 17.62 30.16 -33.23
N SER A 685 17.27 29.02 -33.83
CA SER A 685 15.94 28.75 -34.39
C SER A 685 14.96 28.07 -33.43
N PHE A 686 15.41 27.66 -32.23
CA PHE A 686 14.55 27.03 -31.23
C PHE A 686 14.13 28.04 -30.16
N SER A 687 12.94 27.89 -29.58
CA SER A 687 12.49 28.78 -28.50
C SER A 687 13.37 28.64 -27.23
N PRO A 688 13.51 29.70 -26.41
CA PRO A 688 14.18 29.58 -25.12
C PRO A 688 13.53 28.49 -24.24
N GLY A 689 14.33 27.72 -23.52
CA GLY A 689 13.84 26.64 -22.67
C GLY A 689 14.78 25.44 -22.56
N PHE A 690 14.30 24.38 -21.92
CA PHE A 690 15.04 23.14 -21.69
C PHE A 690 14.75 22.11 -22.78
N TYR A 691 15.81 21.46 -23.24
CA TYR A 691 15.75 20.40 -24.24
C TYR A 691 16.62 19.22 -23.81
N ASN A 692 16.20 18.00 -24.15
CA ASN A 692 17.08 16.82 -24.06
C ASN A 692 17.59 16.47 -25.45
N ILE A 693 18.91 16.38 -25.59
CA ILE A 693 19.62 15.86 -26.75
C ILE A 693 19.87 14.38 -26.52
N ILE A 694 19.22 13.54 -27.31
CA ILE A 694 19.39 12.10 -27.34
C ILE A 694 20.38 11.78 -28.46
N ILE A 695 21.46 11.09 -28.12
CA ILE A 695 22.46 10.58 -29.07
C ILE A 695 22.38 9.06 -29.02
N SER A 696 22.37 8.39 -30.16
CA SER A 696 22.35 6.93 -30.22
C SER A 696 23.12 6.39 -31.42
N ASP A 697 23.50 5.12 -31.41
CA ASP A 697 24.07 4.42 -32.56
C ASP A 697 23.27 3.16 -32.93
N ASN A 698 23.69 2.47 -34.00
CA ASN A 698 23.06 1.22 -34.47
C ASN A 698 23.32 0.01 -33.56
N ASN A 699 24.20 0.13 -32.57
CA ASN A 699 24.54 -0.95 -31.65
C ASN A 699 23.69 -0.91 -30.38
N GLY A 700 22.69 -0.02 -30.33
CA GLY A 700 21.82 0.16 -29.19
C GLY A 700 22.34 1.15 -28.15
N ASN A 701 23.56 1.69 -28.31
CA ASN A 701 24.11 2.67 -27.37
C ASN A 701 23.29 3.95 -27.41
N ARG A 702 22.99 4.53 -26.24
CA ARG A 702 22.24 5.78 -26.12
C ARG A 702 22.78 6.66 -25.00
N ASN A 703 22.94 7.94 -25.28
CA ASN A 703 23.33 8.96 -24.31
C ASN A 703 22.34 10.14 -24.36
N VAL A 704 22.09 10.78 -23.23
CA VAL A 704 21.19 11.94 -23.14
C VAL A 704 21.89 13.12 -22.47
N LYS A 705 21.90 14.27 -23.13
CA LYS A 705 22.46 15.54 -22.62
C LYS A 705 21.37 16.60 -22.52
N LYS A 706 21.40 17.39 -21.45
CA LYS A 706 20.50 18.54 -21.28
C LYS A 706 21.09 19.76 -21.99
N LEU A 707 20.23 20.50 -22.70
CA LEU A 707 20.56 21.79 -23.32
C LEU A 707 19.58 22.85 -22.81
N ILE A 708 20.10 23.96 -22.32
CA ILE A 708 19.32 25.15 -21.97
C ILE A 708 19.54 26.16 -23.10
N ILE A 709 18.47 26.69 -23.68
CA ILE A 709 18.56 27.79 -24.67
C ILE A 709 18.08 29.07 -24.00
N GLN A 710 18.92 30.10 -24.01
CA GLN A 710 18.63 31.46 -23.53
C GLN A 710 19.02 32.44 -24.65
N HIS A 711 18.03 32.98 -25.37
CA HIS A 711 18.27 34.02 -26.38
C HIS A 711 18.40 35.38 -25.74
#